data_AF-A0A961JTI2-F1
#
_entry.id   AF-A0A961JTI2-F1
#
_cell.length_a   1.000
_cell.length_b   1.000
_cell.length_c   1.000
_cell.angle_alpha   90.00
_cell.angle_beta   90.00
_cell.angle_gamma   90.00
#
_symmetry.space_group_name_H-M   'P 1'
#
loop_
_entity.id
_entity.type
_entity.pdbx_description
1 polymer ?
#
loop_
_entity_poly.entity_id
_entity_poly.type
_entity_poly.pdbx_seq_one_letter_code
_entity_poly.pdbx_strand_id
1 'polypeptide(L)'
;VQGLRARAPAVEIALDLPELGRLSPHFQGRAAFEARRRLASLSDTGDPLDVRSVLCHSAAPATDPVGVRSAGVRTVLVRPDTPGPTRSEAWANGVARFFGGTPLAPLSAVLPRGTPGTLRLYYVSADSFAGLTEADLRRWAADLAAAFLDAEVRGEMSAMPVSELQLRDDFGFTRQVALRLVGDDPALAALAEPLARFGIPVLAEPDPAVQGYWVPEPSAAEAPNDVIALRDITCDPSGRLSVADDVALPPGIAVVPVAGPEGEPGLDGCAALELRELRLDTAAHLDTPLIPPGAQDDLILSIHPAALVGPGAERALLAGLEALEQDGITRFVALDRLVNDVLSHDPIEERFRRTQAVALSPEPAPGALSPEAVAGYMDDARLAWAFFDRFTDPGTGLAPATADVNTGGDALNWVTMWDVGSQINALIAAHRLGLVETAPFEAAADKILYQIAGAQSQGRLLPNGVIRTDVLRSGSSDFDGCDAGRLLASLDNLRRNSTRGDAAAALVSSWGLDQIVQDGAIWSVTDGALKSTYKSHCAHYAARAFERWGFEAGSPYRTLDGRSEADGRMAMLETVAGIGPLGAEPLLLEALELGASPESAWLAEVLHVAQTEEYAETGTLMAVSEMPIQRDPWFVYLGLQLGRETREWAIDVVGGGAAFQSQAFLEQNMALSTKAAYLWAAERPGPYADALVAWVRDRARLSVGFASNVSPDPDGEVAPFTDLNTNAIILQAIARIVLGDDSGAAPHP
;
A
#
# COMPACT_ATOMS: atom_id res chain seq x y z
N VAL A 1 3.28 -5.05 39.26
CA VAL A 1 4.44 -4.93 38.34
C VAL A 1 5.48 -3.90 38.81
N GLN A 2 5.12 -2.63 39.08
CA GLN A 2 6.08 -1.64 39.61
C GLN A 2 6.83 -2.11 40.87
N GLY A 3 6.13 -2.77 41.81
CA GLY A 3 6.77 -3.36 43.00
C GLY A 3 7.76 -4.51 42.72
N LEU A 4 7.65 -5.20 41.58
CA LEU A 4 8.65 -6.18 41.12
C LEU A 4 9.89 -5.46 40.58
N ARG A 5 9.71 -4.48 39.69
CA ARG A 5 10.82 -3.67 39.12
C ARG A 5 11.64 -2.95 40.19
N ALA A 6 10.97 -2.38 41.20
CA ALA A 6 11.63 -1.68 42.29
C ALA A 6 12.52 -2.60 43.17
N ARG A 7 12.34 -3.92 43.11
CA ARG A 7 13.04 -4.90 43.94
C ARG A 7 13.96 -5.83 43.15
N ALA A 8 13.74 -5.97 41.86
CA ALA A 8 14.52 -6.78 40.94
C ALA A 8 14.84 -5.95 39.67
N PRO A 9 16.01 -5.28 39.62
CA PRO A 9 16.37 -4.43 38.48
C PRO A 9 16.49 -5.19 37.15
N ALA A 10 16.59 -6.52 37.19
CA ALA A 10 16.64 -7.38 36.01
C ALA A 10 15.26 -7.78 35.42
N VAL A 11 14.15 -7.29 35.97
CA VAL A 11 12.80 -7.63 35.48
C VAL A 11 12.29 -6.56 34.51
N GLU A 12 11.93 -7.01 33.32
CA GLU A 12 11.36 -6.18 32.25
C GLU A 12 9.91 -6.59 31.94
N ILE A 13 9.11 -5.66 31.44
CA ILE A 13 7.78 -5.92 30.89
C ILE A 13 7.92 -6.10 29.38
N ALA A 14 7.31 -7.14 28.82
CA ALA A 14 7.14 -7.29 27.38
C ALA A 14 5.65 -7.22 27.02
N LEU A 15 5.31 -6.53 25.93
CA LEU A 15 3.93 -6.46 25.42
C LEU A 15 3.61 -7.73 24.64
N ASP A 16 2.55 -8.46 25.01
CA ASP A 16 2.09 -9.66 24.27
C ASP A 16 1.30 -9.24 23.02
N LEU A 17 1.91 -9.44 21.86
CA LEU A 17 1.40 -9.21 20.51
C LEU A 17 1.42 -10.55 19.76
N PRO A 18 0.40 -11.42 19.95
CA PRO A 18 0.39 -12.80 19.45
C PRO A 18 0.73 -12.96 17.97
N GLU A 19 0.13 -12.12 17.13
CA GLU A 19 0.19 -12.23 15.67
C GLU A 19 1.39 -11.48 15.05
N LEU A 20 2.22 -10.79 15.85
CA LEU A 20 3.31 -9.96 15.35
C LEU A 20 4.22 -10.70 14.35
N GLY A 21 4.50 -11.98 14.60
CA GLY A 21 5.35 -12.81 13.73
C GLY A 21 4.73 -13.20 12.38
N ARG A 22 3.49 -12.80 12.10
CA ARG A 22 2.80 -12.95 10.80
C ARG A 22 2.55 -11.61 10.10
N LEU A 23 2.76 -10.50 10.79
CA LEU A 23 2.53 -9.17 10.26
C LEU A 23 3.69 -8.75 9.34
N SER A 24 3.37 -7.94 8.33
CA SER A 24 4.36 -7.20 7.56
C SER A 24 5.09 -6.19 8.46
N PRO A 25 6.28 -5.71 8.04
CA PRO A 25 7.03 -4.74 8.84
C PRO A 25 6.22 -3.50 9.26
N HIS A 26 5.42 -2.90 8.36
CA HIS A 26 4.53 -1.78 8.70
C HIS A 26 3.63 -2.12 9.87
N PHE A 27 2.88 -3.23 9.78
CA PHE A 27 1.94 -3.63 10.81
C PHE A 27 2.62 -4.13 12.09
N GLN A 28 3.86 -4.61 12.03
CA GLN A 28 4.67 -4.85 13.23
C GLN A 28 4.95 -3.55 13.99
N GLY A 29 5.38 -2.51 13.27
CA GLY A 29 5.63 -1.17 13.83
C GLY A 29 4.36 -0.56 14.41
N ARG A 30 3.26 -0.56 13.64
CA ARG A 30 1.95 -0.05 14.08
C ARG A 30 1.44 -0.76 15.33
N ALA A 31 1.44 -2.10 15.36
CA ALA A 31 0.97 -2.86 16.50
C ALA A 31 1.81 -2.62 17.76
N ALA A 32 3.14 -2.56 17.62
CA ALA A 32 4.03 -2.27 18.73
C ALA A 32 3.82 -0.84 19.27
N PHE A 33 3.69 0.15 18.38
CA PHE A 33 3.45 1.54 18.76
C PHE A 33 2.12 1.74 19.49
N GLU A 34 1.03 1.22 18.93
CA GLU A 34 -0.31 1.32 19.55
C GLU A 34 -0.36 0.67 20.93
N ALA A 35 0.28 -0.50 21.08
CA ALA A 35 0.36 -1.18 22.36
C ALA A 35 1.16 -0.40 23.40
N ARG A 36 2.28 0.24 23.01
CA ARG A 36 3.09 1.11 23.89
C ARG A 36 2.31 2.35 24.31
N ARG A 37 1.66 3.05 23.37
CA ARG A 37 0.79 4.21 23.66
C ARG A 37 -0.38 3.85 24.59
N ARG A 38 -1.03 2.72 24.34
CA ARG A 38 -2.11 2.22 25.21
C ARG A 38 -1.61 1.88 26.61
N LEU A 39 -0.39 1.36 26.74
CA LEU A 39 0.19 1.13 28.06
C LEU A 39 0.51 2.44 28.79
N ALA A 40 1.07 3.43 28.07
CA ALA A 40 1.39 4.74 28.62
C ALA A 40 0.14 5.43 29.19
N SER A 41 -1.00 5.37 28.49
CA SER A 41 -2.26 5.96 28.95
C SER A 41 -2.90 5.27 30.17
N LEU A 42 -2.45 4.06 30.53
CA LEU A 42 -2.89 3.33 31.72
C LEU A 42 -2.06 3.65 32.98
N SER A 43 -0.97 4.42 32.87
CA SER A 43 -0.12 4.75 34.02
C SER A 43 -0.67 5.96 34.79
N ASP A 44 -1.53 5.73 35.78
CA ASP A 44 -2.05 6.78 36.70
C ASP A 44 -0.96 7.43 37.60
N THR A 45 0.27 6.88 37.60
CA THR A 45 1.30 7.18 38.62
C THR A 45 2.36 8.19 38.21
N GLY A 46 2.28 8.78 37.02
CA GLY A 46 3.25 9.79 36.54
C GLY A 46 4.63 9.25 36.13
N ASP A 47 4.97 8.00 36.48
CA ASP A 47 6.11 7.26 35.92
C ASP A 47 5.62 6.37 34.76
N PRO A 48 5.95 6.70 33.49
CA PRO A 48 5.60 5.85 32.36
C PRO A 48 6.30 4.48 32.47
N LEU A 49 5.55 3.41 32.18
CA LEU A 49 6.12 2.07 32.07
C LEU A 49 6.90 1.98 30.76
N ASP A 50 8.19 2.29 30.81
CA ASP A 50 9.06 2.13 29.63
C ASP A 50 9.15 0.65 29.23
N VAL A 51 8.64 0.31 28.04
CA VAL A 51 8.66 -1.04 27.46
C VAL A 51 9.47 -1.07 26.18
N ARG A 52 10.50 -1.91 26.19
CA ARG A 52 11.50 -2.08 25.11
C ARG A 52 11.42 -3.41 24.40
N SER A 53 10.58 -4.30 24.91
CA SER A 53 10.44 -5.67 24.44
C SER A 53 9.00 -5.99 24.07
N VAL A 54 8.83 -6.76 23.00
CA VAL A 54 7.53 -7.34 22.60
C VAL A 54 7.63 -8.86 22.64
N LEU A 55 6.53 -9.52 22.96
CA LEU A 55 6.36 -10.96 22.97
C LEU A 55 5.38 -11.34 21.86
N CYS A 56 5.68 -12.36 21.08
CA CYS A 56 4.77 -12.91 20.07
C CYS A 56 4.69 -14.43 20.13
N HIS A 57 3.73 -15.03 19.43
CA HIS A 57 3.62 -16.49 19.36
C HIS A 57 4.46 -17.03 18.19
N SER A 58 4.77 -18.32 18.23
CA SER A 58 5.47 -18.95 17.10
C SER A 58 4.59 -18.92 15.85
N ALA A 59 5.17 -18.51 14.72
CA ALA A 59 4.54 -18.49 13.41
C ALA A 59 5.34 -19.34 12.41
N ALA A 60 4.65 -19.90 11.42
CA ALA A 60 5.25 -20.66 10.31
C ALA A 60 4.44 -20.41 9.02
N PRO A 61 5.01 -19.73 8.01
CA PRO A 61 6.29 -19.00 8.05
C PRO A 61 6.23 -17.83 9.06
N ALA A 62 7.38 -17.43 9.59
CA ALA A 62 7.51 -16.23 10.41
C ALA A 62 8.12 -15.10 9.58
N THR A 63 7.59 -13.89 9.71
CA THR A 63 8.19 -12.69 9.12
C THR A 63 9.37 -12.21 9.95
N ASP A 64 10.28 -11.50 9.30
CA ASP A 64 11.39 -10.82 9.97
C ASP A 64 10.82 -9.65 10.80
N PRO A 65 11.18 -9.51 12.08
CA PRO A 65 10.54 -8.56 12.97
C PRO A 65 11.13 -7.15 12.85
N VAL A 66 11.65 -6.79 11.68
CA VAL A 66 12.43 -5.56 11.47
C VAL A 66 11.59 -4.30 11.67
N GLY A 67 10.28 -4.36 11.44
CA GLY A 67 9.39 -3.20 11.51
C GLY A 67 9.16 -2.66 12.92
N VAL A 68 9.40 -3.47 13.96
CA VAL A 68 9.24 -3.05 15.37
C VAL A 68 10.19 -1.93 15.79
N ARG A 69 11.30 -1.74 15.05
CA ARG A 69 12.26 -0.66 15.32
C ARG A 69 11.64 0.72 15.17
N SER A 70 10.73 0.90 14.21
CA SER A 70 9.98 2.15 14.05
C SER A 70 9.27 2.55 15.35
N ALA A 71 8.80 1.58 16.12
CA ALA A 71 8.14 1.78 17.41
C ALA A 71 9.11 1.82 18.61
N GLY A 72 10.41 2.05 18.40
CA GLY A 72 11.43 2.07 19.46
C GLY A 72 11.67 0.72 20.14
N VAL A 73 11.16 -0.37 19.58
CA VAL A 73 11.34 -1.74 20.08
C VAL A 73 12.46 -2.38 19.29
N ARG A 74 13.40 -3.01 20.01
CA ARG A 74 14.46 -3.78 19.36
C ARG A 74 14.48 -5.23 19.78
N THR A 75 13.84 -5.58 20.89
CA THR A 75 13.85 -6.93 21.44
C THR A 75 12.51 -7.62 21.23
N VAL A 76 12.53 -8.75 20.52
CA VAL A 76 11.35 -9.54 20.21
C VAL A 76 11.50 -10.91 20.86
N LEU A 77 10.53 -11.32 21.66
CA LEU A 77 10.51 -12.59 22.35
C LEU A 77 9.48 -13.49 21.66
N VAL A 78 9.86 -14.71 21.33
CA VAL A 78 8.92 -15.72 20.83
C VAL A 78 8.57 -16.62 22.00
N ARG A 79 7.30 -16.56 22.43
CA ARG A 79 6.78 -17.34 23.54
C ARG A 79 7.00 -18.84 23.26
N PRO A 80 7.70 -19.57 24.14
CA PRO A 80 7.93 -20.99 23.94
C PRO A 80 6.66 -21.80 24.22
N ASP A 81 6.26 -22.70 23.33
CA ASP A 81 5.20 -23.67 23.59
C ASP A 81 5.63 -24.71 24.65
N THR A 82 6.91 -25.04 24.66
CA THR A 82 7.54 -25.92 25.64
C THR A 82 8.87 -25.33 26.11
N PRO A 83 9.24 -25.49 27.40
CA PRO A 83 10.53 -25.01 27.90
C PRO A 83 11.68 -25.56 27.06
N GLY A 84 12.65 -24.71 26.73
CA GLY A 84 13.76 -25.08 25.85
C GLY A 84 14.94 -24.12 25.96
N PRO A 85 16.10 -24.50 25.39
CA PRO A 85 17.28 -23.64 25.40
C PRO A 85 16.99 -22.32 24.68
N THR A 86 17.57 -21.23 25.20
CA THR A 86 17.45 -19.92 24.57
C THR A 86 18.31 -19.85 23.32
N ARG A 87 17.72 -19.39 22.21
CA ARG A 87 18.40 -19.08 20.95
C ARG A 87 18.02 -17.66 20.52
N SER A 88 18.87 -17.03 19.71
CA SER A 88 18.65 -15.68 19.21
C SER A 88 18.95 -15.56 17.72
N GLU A 89 18.27 -14.61 17.09
CA GLU A 89 18.50 -14.12 15.73
C GLU A 89 18.65 -12.60 15.81
N ALA A 90 19.43 -12.00 14.92
CA ALA A 90 19.65 -10.55 14.87
C ALA A 90 19.66 -10.07 13.42
N TRP A 91 19.15 -8.86 13.21
CA TRP A 91 19.07 -8.21 11.90
C TRP A 91 19.98 -7.00 11.83
N ALA A 92 20.33 -6.59 10.60
CA ALA A 92 21.22 -5.45 10.35
C ALA A 92 20.69 -4.12 10.90
N ASN A 93 19.37 -3.99 11.06
CA ASN A 93 18.74 -2.82 11.68
C ASN A 93 18.78 -2.85 13.22
N GLY A 94 19.50 -3.78 13.85
CA GLY A 94 19.68 -3.81 15.30
C GLY A 94 18.51 -4.43 16.09
N VAL A 95 17.51 -5.00 15.41
CA VAL A 95 16.49 -5.83 16.06
C VAL A 95 17.06 -7.21 16.37
N ALA A 96 16.69 -7.79 17.52
CA ALA A 96 17.02 -9.16 17.90
C ALA A 96 15.77 -9.92 18.35
N ARG A 97 15.66 -11.17 17.91
CA ARG A 97 14.57 -12.09 18.24
C ARG A 97 15.10 -13.25 19.07
N PHE A 98 14.46 -13.52 20.20
CA PHE A 98 14.83 -14.59 21.10
C PHE A 98 13.75 -15.65 21.16
N PHE A 99 14.14 -16.92 21.25
CA PHE A 99 13.23 -18.05 21.39
C PHE A 99 13.61 -18.90 22.60
N GLY A 100 12.71 -19.82 22.97
CA GLY A 100 12.92 -20.72 24.10
C GLY A 100 12.76 -19.99 25.43
N GLY A 101 13.36 -20.53 26.49
CA GLY A 101 13.20 -20.06 27.87
C GLY A 101 12.17 -20.87 28.65
N THR A 102 11.92 -20.45 29.90
CA THR A 102 11.16 -21.23 30.88
C THR A 102 10.07 -20.38 31.55
N PRO A 103 8.79 -20.79 31.52
CA PRO A 103 7.75 -20.12 32.28
C PRO A 103 7.94 -20.36 33.79
N LEU A 104 7.73 -19.31 34.57
CA LEU A 104 7.72 -19.34 36.03
C LEU A 104 6.28 -19.24 36.54
N ALA A 105 5.95 -20.06 37.53
CA ALA A 105 4.68 -19.97 38.23
C ALA A 105 4.79 -18.96 39.39
N PRO A 106 3.80 -18.07 39.58
CA PRO A 106 3.73 -17.22 40.76
C PRO A 106 3.76 -18.02 42.06
N LEU A 107 4.22 -17.40 43.14
CA LEU A 107 4.36 -17.99 44.48
C LEU A 107 5.45 -19.08 44.61
N SER A 108 6.14 -19.45 43.53
CA SER A 108 7.38 -20.23 43.57
C SER A 108 8.58 -19.29 43.34
N ALA A 109 9.52 -19.26 44.29
CA ALA A 109 10.79 -18.55 44.14
C ALA A 109 11.96 -19.48 43.75
N VAL A 110 11.66 -20.74 43.41
CA VAL A 110 12.69 -21.70 42.99
C VAL A 110 13.03 -21.44 41.53
N LEU A 111 14.26 -20.96 41.27
CA LEU A 111 14.80 -20.86 39.92
C LEU A 111 14.98 -22.28 39.33
N PRO A 112 14.34 -22.61 38.20
CA PRO A 112 14.53 -23.89 37.53
C PRO A 112 16.01 -24.13 37.22
N ARG A 113 16.49 -25.37 37.39
CA ARG A 113 17.83 -25.74 36.92
C ARG A 113 17.83 -25.61 35.40
N GLY A 114 18.48 -24.56 34.89
CA GLY A 114 18.56 -24.30 33.46
C GLY A 114 19.32 -25.39 32.70
N THR A 115 19.00 -25.56 31.43
CA THR A 115 19.84 -26.28 30.47
C THR A 115 21.19 -25.56 30.32
N PRO A 116 22.30 -26.26 30.08
CA PRO A 116 23.60 -25.62 29.81
C PRO A 116 23.49 -24.64 28.62
N GLY A 117 23.94 -23.40 28.80
CA GLY A 117 23.86 -22.34 27.80
C GLY A 117 24.29 -20.97 28.38
N THR A 118 24.63 -20.02 27.51
CA THR A 118 25.09 -18.67 27.89
C THR A 118 23.95 -17.70 28.24
N LEU A 119 22.71 -18.01 27.84
CA LEU A 119 21.51 -17.21 28.08
C LEU A 119 20.38 -18.07 28.67
N ARG A 120 19.64 -17.52 29.63
CA ARG A 120 18.46 -18.14 30.24
C ARG A 120 17.32 -17.12 30.32
N LEU A 121 16.25 -17.33 29.56
CA LEU A 121 15.05 -16.50 29.63
C LEU A 121 14.00 -17.12 30.55
N TYR A 122 13.42 -16.29 31.40
CA TYR A 122 12.33 -16.65 32.29
C TYR A 122 11.11 -15.78 32.01
N TYR A 123 9.94 -16.40 31.88
CA TYR A 123 8.68 -15.69 31.58
C TYR A 123 7.73 -15.77 32.75
N VAL A 124 7.05 -14.66 33.04
CA VAL A 124 5.94 -14.62 33.98
C VAL A 124 4.75 -14.01 33.25
N SER A 125 3.66 -14.77 33.11
CA SER A 125 2.42 -14.23 32.52
C SER A 125 1.71 -13.34 33.55
N ALA A 126 1.30 -12.13 33.14
CA ALA A 126 0.51 -11.25 33.99
C ALA A 126 -0.86 -11.87 34.36
N ASP A 127 -1.44 -12.70 33.50
CA ASP A 127 -2.71 -13.41 33.76
C ASP A 127 -2.61 -14.34 34.96
N SER A 128 -1.41 -14.87 35.23
CA SER A 128 -1.17 -15.74 36.39
C SER A 128 -1.28 -15.01 37.73
N PHE A 129 -1.35 -13.67 37.72
CA PHE A 129 -1.60 -12.87 38.92
C PHE A 129 -3.08 -12.78 39.29
N ALA A 130 -3.99 -13.20 38.40
CA ALA A 130 -5.41 -13.17 38.66
C ALA A 130 -5.76 -13.99 39.92
N GLY A 131 -6.46 -13.37 40.86
CA GLY A 131 -6.86 -13.99 42.12
C GLY A 131 -5.77 -14.00 43.21
N LEU A 132 -4.59 -13.45 42.95
CA LEU A 132 -3.56 -13.22 43.97
C LEU A 132 -3.71 -11.85 44.62
N THR A 133 -3.45 -11.76 45.93
CA THR A 133 -3.46 -10.46 46.62
C THR A 133 -2.19 -9.67 46.28
N GLU A 134 -2.27 -8.34 46.32
CA GLU A 134 -1.09 -7.48 46.14
C GLU A 134 0.03 -7.82 47.15
N ALA A 135 -0.34 -8.17 48.39
CA ALA A 135 0.60 -8.55 49.42
C ALA A 135 1.34 -9.86 49.08
N ASP A 136 0.64 -10.86 48.55
CA ASP A 136 1.24 -12.12 48.12
C ASP A 136 2.18 -11.92 46.94
N LEU A 137 1.78 -11.09 45.96
CA LEU A 137 2.63 -10.73 44.82
C LEU A 137 3.88 -9.97 45.26
N ARG A 138 3.77 -9.02 46.20
CA ARG A 138 4.92 -8.28 46.74
C ARG A 138 5.88 -9.18 47.52
N ARG A 139 5.37 -10.19 48.23
CA ARG A 139 6.18 -11.18 48.93
C ARG A 139 6.90 -12.08 47.94
N TRP A 140 6.17 -12.68 47.00
CA TRP A 140 6.74 -13.51 45.94
C TRP A 140 7.79 -12.76 45.11
N ALA A 141 7.54 -11.49 44.77
CA ALA A 141 8.49 -10.62 44.10
C ALA A 141 9.82 -10.47 44.85
N ALA A 142 9.75 -10.28 46.18
CA ALA A 142 10.94 -10.16 47.01
C ALA A 142 11.71 -11.48 47.09
N ASP A 143 10.99 -12.59 47.24
CA ASP A 143 11.59 -13.93 47.30
C ASP A 143 12.27 -14.29 45.96
N LEU A 144 11.64 -13.96 44.84
CA LEU A 144 12.20 -14.15 43.50
C LEU A 144 13.45 -13.28 43.29
N ALA A 145 13.40 -12.01 43.70
CA ALA A 145 14.55 -11.10 43.62
C ALA A 145 15.74 -11.62 44.43
N ALA A 146 15.48 -12.10 45.65
CA ALA A 146 16.50 -12.70 46.51
C ALA A 146 17.12 -13.96 45.88
N ALA A 147 16.31 -14.80 45.23
CA ALA A 147 16.80 -15.98 44.53
C ALA A 147 17.74 -15.64 43.36
N PHE A 148 17.44 -14.60 42.58
CA PHE A 148 18.34 -14.11 41.53
C PHE A 148 19.63 -13.55 42.13
N LEU A 149 19.54 -12.71 43.16
CA LEU A 149 20.71 -12.13 43.81
C LEU A 149 21.64 -13.21 44.42
N ASP A 150 21.07 -14.23 45.09
CA ASP A 150 21.84 -15.35 45.62
C ASP A 150 22.54 -16.15 44.51
N ALA A 151 21.89 -16.32 43.35
CA ALA A 151 22.50 -16.97 42.20
C ALA A 151 23.66 -16.14 41.60
N GLU A 152 23.54 -14.81 41.58
CA GLU A 152 24.60 -13.89 41.17
C GLU A 152 25.79 -13.92 42.12
N VAL A 153 25.55 -13.84 43.43
CA VAL A 153 26.60 -13.87 44.45
C VAL A 153 27.39 -15.19 44.39
N ARG A 154 26.73 -16.30 44.03
CA ARG A 154 27.39 -17.60 43.81
C ARG A 154 28.12 -17.72 42.46
N GLY A 155 28.02 -16.72 41.59
CA GLY A 155 28.60 -16.74 40.25
C GLY A 155 27.92 -17.74 39.30
N GLU A 156 26.67 -18.12 39.58
CA GLU A 156 25.92 -19.07 38.76
C GLU A 156 25.27 -18.41 37.54
N MET A 157 24.98 -17.10 37.62
CA MET A 157 24.42 -16.27 36.55
C MET A 157 24.62 -14.78 36.81
N SER A 158 24.32 -13.94 35.82
CA SER A 158 24.14 -12.49 35.95
C SER A 158 22.75 -12.16 35.41
N ALA A 159 21.89 -11.56 36.23
CA ALA A 159 20.55 -11.15 35.82
C ALA A 159 20.60 -9.74 35.21
N MET A 160 19.88 -9.56 34.12
CA MET A 160 19.71 -8.26 33.46
C MET A 160 18.38 -8.24 32.69
N PRO A 161 17.81 -7.06 32.42
CA PRO A 161 16.69 -6.92 31.49
C PRO A 161 17.02 -7.53 30.13
N VAL A 162 16.02 -8.09 29.45
CA VAL A 162 16.25 -8.79 28.18
C VAL A 162 16.63 -7.80 27.08
N SER A 163 16.10 -6.58 27.12
CA SER A 163 16.50 -5.50 26.22
C SER A 163 17.97 -5.09 26.39
N GLU A 164 18.56 -5.23 27.57
CA GLU A 164 19.99 -4.95 27.78
C GLU A 164 20.91 -6.03 27.19
N LEU A 165 20.39 -7.21 26.83
CA LEU A 165 21.19 -8.21 26.11
C LEU A 165 21.73 -7.66 24.80
N GLN A 166 21.02 -6.71 24.18
CA GLN A 166 21.47 -6.08 22.94
C GLN A 166 22.72 -5.23 23.12
N LEU A 167 22.98 -4.70 24.32
CA LEU A 167 24.17 -3.91 24.61
C LEU A 167 25.45 -4.75 24.64
N ARG A 168 25.34 -6.07 24.50
CA ARG A 168 26.49 -6.97 24.41
C ARG A 168 27.05 -6.95 22.98
N ASP A 169 28.39 -7.05 22.87
CA ASP A 169 29.11 -6.95 21.59
C ASP A 169 28.58 -7.89 20.49
N ASP A 170 28.01 -9.04 20.87
CA ASP A 170 27.46 -10.05 19.95
C ASP A 170 26.27 -9.53 19.10
N PHE A 171 25.59 -8.46 19.54
CA PHE A 171 24.43 -7.89 18.84
C PHE A 171 24.72 -6.55 18.15
N GLY A 172 25.94 -6.00 18.29
CA GLY A 172 26.37 -4.80 17.57
C GLY A 172 25.48 -3.57 17.80
N PHE A 173 24.86 -3.44 18.97
CA PHE A 173 23.90 -2.37 19.25
C PHE A 173 24.53 -0.99 19.06
N THR A 174 23.80 -0.13 18.32
CA THR A 174 24.08 1.29 18.25
C THR A 174 22.79 2.09 18.48
N ARG A 175 22.89 3.17 19.26
CA ARG A 175 21.85 4.18 19.43
C ARG A 175 22.15 5.33 18.50
N GLN A 176 21.19 5.73 17.68
CA GLN A 176 21.36 6.85 16.77
C GLN A 176 20.76 8.13 17.33
N VAL A 177 21.50 9.23 17.17
CA VAL A 177 21.11 10.55 17.69
C VAL A 177 21.22 11.57 16.56
N ALA A 178 20.09 12.18 16.19
CA ALA A 178 20.07 13.34 15.31
C ALA A 178 20.14 14.62 16.17
N LEU A 179 21.15 15.47 15.92
CA LEU A 179 21.32 16.72 16.65
C LEU A 179 20.59 17.86 15.94
N ARG A 180 19.67 18.52 16.64
CA ARG A 180 18.87 19.64 16.13
C ARG A 180 19.19 20.91 16.92
N LEU A 181 19.49 22.02 16.25
CA LEU A 181 19.61 23.35 16.88
C LEU A 181 18.34 24.14 16.58
N VAL A 182 17.61 24.57 17.60
CA VAL A 182 16.27 25.18 17.42
C VAL A 182 16.29 26.65 17.81
N GLY A 183 16.15 27.52 16.80
CA GLY A 183 16.10 28.98 16.90
C GLY A 183 17.28 29.69 16.24
N ASP A 184 17.10 30.97 15.96
CA ASP A 184 18.14 31.86 15.43
C ASP A 184 18.79 32.67 16.56
N ASP A 185 19.83 32.10 17.19
CA ASP A 185 20.55 32.72 18.32
C ASP A 185 22.09 32.64 18.13
N PRO A 186 22.84 33.71 18.42
CA PRO A 186 24.30 33.71 18.33
C PRO A 186 25.01 32.61 19.14
N ALA A 187 24.44 32.19 20.28
CA ALA A 187 24.98 31.12 21.09
C ALA A 187 24.86 29.75 20.39
N LEU A 188 23.77 29.53 19.64
CA LEU A 188 23.63 28.33 18.80
C LEU A 188 24.58 28.39 17.60
N ALA A 189 24.71 29.55 16.96
CA ALA A 189 25.64 29.75 15.85
C ALA A 189 27.10 29.49 16.25
N ALA A 190 27.48 29.82 17.49
CA ALA A 190 28.81 29.57 18.03
C ALA A 190 29.15 28.06 18.15
N LEU A 191 28.15 27.18 18.21
CA LEU A 191 28.36 25.73 18.27
C LEU A 191 28.76 25.10 16.93
N ALA A 192 28.58 25.81 15.80
CA ALA A 192 28.80 25.23 14.48
C ALA A 192 30.25 24.72 14.28
N GLU A 193 31.26 25.50 14.67
CA GLU A 193 32.67 25.09 14.51
C GLU A 193 33.05 23.92 15.44
N PRO A 194 32.72 23.93 16.76
CA PRO A 194 32.94 22.77 17.63
C PRO A 194 32.26 21.49 17.13
N LEU A 195 30.99 21.57 16.72
CA LEU A 195 30.23 20.39 16.25
C LEU A 195 30.81 19.81 14.96
N ALA A 196 31.22 20.67 14.02
CA ALA A 196 31.90 20.25 12.81
C ALA A 196 33.24 19.56 13.11
N ARG A 197 33.96 20.00 14.15
CA ARG A 197 35.22 19.37 14.58
C ARG A 197 35.02 17.97 15.17
N PHE A 198 33.90 17.77 15.86
CA PHE A 198 33.47 16.44 16.33
C PHE A 198 32.87 15.59 15.20
N GLY A 199 32.69 16.15 14.00
CA GLY A 199 32.06 15.44 12.89
C GLY A 199 30.58 15.10 13.13
N ILE A 200 29.92 15.84 14.03
CA ILE A 200 28.51 15.64 14.37
C ILE A 200 27.65 16.34 13.30
N PRO A 201 26.80 15.62 12.55
CA PRO A 201 25.84 16.24 11.65
C PRO A 201 24.82 17.05 12.44
N VAL A 202 24.46 18.23 11.93
CA VAL A 202 23.56 19.17 12.62
C VAL A 202 22.43 19.58 11.71
N LEU A 203 21.20 19.44 12.18
CA LEU A 203 20.02 20.06 11.59
C LEU A 203 19.80 21.42 12.25
N ALA A 204 20.11 22.50 11.53
CA ALA A 204 19.81 23.86 11.98
C ALA A 204 18.36 24.21 11.63
N GLU A 205 17.55 24.47 12.65
CA GLU A 205 16.15 24.88 12.51
C GLU A 205 15.97 26.30 13.07
N PRO A 206 16.14 27.35 12.25
CA PRO A 206 15.99 28.71 12.72
C PRO A 206 14.53 29.09 13.01
N ASP A 207 13.55 28.41 12.42
CA ASP A 207 12.13 28.72 12.60
C ASP A 207 11.50 27.87 13.72
N PRO A 208 11.19 28.46 14.89
CA PRO A 208 10.58 27.72 15.99
C PRO A 208 9.13 27.26 15.70
N ALA A 209 8.52 27.71 14.60
CA ALA A 209 7.18 27.28 14.19
C ALA A 209 7.17 25.93 13.45
N VAL A 210 8.33 25.38 13.09
CA VAL A 210 8.43 24.07 12.43
C VAL A 210 7.98 22.96 13.38
N GLN A 211 6.95 22.23 12.96
CA GLN A 211 6.31 21.15 13.72
C GLN A 211 6.93 19.79 13.41
N GLY A 212 7.51 19.62 12.22
CA GLY A 212 8.17 18.38 11.82
C GLY A 212 8.90 18.53 10.51
N TYR A 213 9.22 17.40 9.89
CA TYR A 213 10.07 17.33 8.71
C TYR A 213 9.50 16.35 7.70
N TRP A 214 9.56 16.67 6.41
CA TRP A 214 9.52 15.66 5.37
C TRP A 214 10.91 15.12 5.16
N VAL A 215 11.07 13.81 5.25
CA VAL A 215 12.35 13.14 5.07
C VAL A 215 12.29 12.30 3.79
N PRO A 216 13.08 12.66 2.75
CA PRO A 216 13.11 11.89 1.51
C PRO A 216 13.68 10.48 1.68
N GLU A 217 13.24 9.57 0.81
CA GLU A 217 13.87 8.26 0.66
C GLU A 217 15.30 8.41 0.12
N PRO A 218 16.23 7.48 0.45
CA PRO A 218 17.65 7.64 0.11
C PRO A 218 17.92 7.78 -1.39
N SER A 219 17.14 7.14 -2.25
CA SER A 219 17.27 7.25 -3.71
C SER A 219 16.79 8.58 -4.26
N ALA A 220 15.97 9.32 -3.51
CA ALA A 220 15.36 10.58 -3.91
C ALA A 220 16.08 11.81 -3.32
N ALA A 221 16.99 11.63 -2.38
CA ALA A 221 17.78 12.71 -1.80
C ALA A 221 18.89 13.17 -2.77
N GLU A 222 19.01 14.47 -3.01
CA GLU A 222 20.11 15.05 -3.81
C GLU A 222 21.42 15.15 -2.99
N ALA A 223 21.31 15.36 -1.67
CA ALA A 223 22.41 15.37 -0.72
C ALA A 223 22.03 14.77 0.67
N PRO A 224 23.01 14.28 1.46
CA PRO A 224 22.79 13.89 2.86
C PRO A 224 22.35 15.12 3.68
N ASN A 225 21.23 15.03 4.39
CA ASN A 225 20.51 16.09 5.13
C ASN A 225 19.46 16.92 4.35
N ASP A 226 19.00 16.53 3.15
CA ASP A 226 17.90 17.23 2.46
C ASP A 226 16.53 16.94 3.09
N VAL A 227 16.32 17.35 4.34
CA VAL A 227 15.00 17.31 4.99
C VAL A 227 14.25 18.61 4.72
N ILE A 228 12.94 18.53 4.47
CA ILE A 228 12.09 19.70 4.23
C ILE A 228 11.37 20.02 5.53
N ALA A 229 11.62 21.21 6.09
CA ALA A 229 10.93 21.66 7.30
C ALA A 229 9.44 21.89 7.02
N LEU A 230 8.57 21.34 7.87
CA LEU A 230 7.12 21.44 7.74
C LEU A 230 6.52 22.21 8.93
N ARG A 231 5.70 23.22 8.63
CA ARG A 231 5.06 24.08 9.62
C ARG A 231 3.68 23.61 10.02
N ASP A 232 3.01 22.87 9.15
CA ASP A 232 1.65 22.41 9.36
C ASP A 232 1.53 20.95 8.89
N ILE A 233 1.64 20.03 9.85
CA ILE A 233 1.43 18.60 9.65
C ILE A 233 0.19 18.24 10.45
N THR A 234 -0.85 17.78 9.76
CA THR A 234 -2.08 17.35 10.42
C THR A 234 -2.42 15.92 10.07
N CYS A 235 -2.81 15.17 11.10
CA CYS A 235 -3.39 13.85 10.98
C CYS A 235 -4.85 13.93 11.41
N ASP A 236 -5.78 13.72 10.47
CA ASP A 236 -7.20 13.73 10.80
C ASP A 236 -7.65 12.43 11.48
N PRO A 237 -8.83 12.38 12.14
CA PRO A 237 -9.29 11.19 12.85
C PRO A 237 -9.51 9.96 11.96
N SER A 238 -9.66 10.14 10.64
CA SER A 238 -9.70 9.03 9.69
C SER A 238 -8.32 8.48 9.36
N GLY A 239 -7.23 9.13 9.77
CA GLY A 239 -5.87 8.71 9.45
C GLY A 239 -5.39 9.23 8.10
N ARG A 240 -5.91 10.37 7.64
CA ARG A 240 -5.41 11.04 6.45
C ARG A 240 -4.44 12.15 6.85
N LEU A 241 -3.24 12.06 6.27
CA LEU A 241 -2.17 13.04 6.42
C LEU A 241 -2.47 14.26 5.55
N SER A 242 -2.15 15.46 6.04
CA SER A 242 -2.17 16.69 5.26
C SER A 242 -0.99 17.57 5.65
N VAL A 243 -0.37 18.17 4.64
CA VAL A 243 0.75 19.10 4.75
C VAL A 243 0.34 20.38 4.05
N ALA A 244 0.35 21.53 4.74
CA ALA A 244 -0.14 22.79 4.18
C ALA A 244 0.97 23.68 3.60
N ASP A 245 2.23 23.25 3.67
CA ASP A 245 3.34 23.93 3.03
C ASP A 245 3.25 23.71 1.51
N ASP A 246 3.15 24.80 0.73
CA ASP A 246 3.08 24.80 -0.74
C ASP A 246 4.45 24.41 -1.34
N VAL A 247 4.89 23.19 -1.04
CA VAL A 247 6.19 22.64 -1.35
C VAL A 247 5.99 21.29 -2.03
N ALA A 248 6.70 21.08 -3.13
CA ALA A 248 6.74 19.78 -3.79
C ALA A 248 7.51 18.78 -2.90
N LEU A 249 6.86 17.67 -2.54
CA LEU A 249 7.44 16.65 -1.69
C LEU A 249 8.00 15.51 -2.56
N PRO A 250 9.31 15.20 -2.51
CA PRO A 250 9.83 13.99 -3.13
C PRO A 250 9.32 12.75 -2.39
N PRO A 251 9.46 11.53 -2.94
CA PRO A 251 9.23 10.29 -2.19
C PRO A 251 9.88 10.32 -0.81
N GLY A 252 9.11 10.07 0.24
CA GLY A 252 9.57 10.24 1.61
C GLY A 252 8.48 10.01 2.64
N ILE A 253 8.72 10.49 3.86
CA ILE A 253 7.81 10.33 5.00
C ILE A 253 7.78 11.60 5.85
N ALA A 254 6.62 11.90 6.43
CA ALA A 254 6.51 12.92 7.47
C ALA A 254 7.07 12.41 8.80
N VAL A 255 7.90 13.22 9.46
CA VAL A 255 8.56 12.94 10.72
C VAL A 255 8.20 14.01 11.74
N VAL A 256 7.66 13.59 12.87
CA VAL A 256 7.19 14.50 13.93
C VAL A 256 8.02 14.26 15.20
N PRO A 257 8.84 15.22 15.64
CA PRO A 257 9.49 15.15 16.94
C PRO A 257 8.45 15.20 18.07
N VAL A 258 8.47 14.22 18.97
CA VAL A 258 7.55 14.13 20.12
C VAL A 258 8.30 14.20 21.44
N ALA A 259 8.01 15.21 22.25
CA ALA A 259 8.66 15.44 23.53
C ALA A 259 7.79 15.00 24.72
N GLY A 260 8.44 14.70 25.84
CA GLY A 260 7.77 14.39 27.11
C GLY A 260 7.49 12.91 27.35
N PRO A 261 6.87 12.57 28.50
CA PRO A 261 6.69 11.18 28.94
C PRO A 261 5.68 10.39 28.10
N GLU A 262 4.78 11.06 27.38
CA GLU A 262 3.82 10.44 26.46
C GLU A 262 4.36 10.31 25.02
N GLY A 263 5.49 10.94 24.71
CA GLY A 263 6.14 10.91 23.41
C GLY A 263 6.84 9.57 23.18
N GLU A 264 6.14 8.62 22.57
CA GLU A 264 6.71 7.35 22.13
C GLU A 264 7.05 7.40 20.64
N PRO A 265 8.17 6.82 20.20
CA PRO A 265 8.47 6.70 18.78
C PRO A 265 7.55 5.64 18.14
N GLY A 266 7.14 5.88 16.91
CA GLY A 266 6.34 4.95 16.10
C GLY A 266 5.58 5.60 14.97
N LEU A 267 5.05 4.77 14.08
CA LEU A 267 4.18 5.22 12.99
C LEU A 267 2.78 5.49 13.55
N ASP A 268 2.24 6.68 13.33
CA ASP A 268 0.88 7.05 13.75
C ASP A 268 -0.21 6.53 12.78
N GLY A 269 -1.47 6.89 13.04
CA GLY A 269 -2.59 6.49 12.20
C GLY A 269 -2.57 7.08 10.79
N CYS A 270 -1.73 8.07 10.52
CA CYS A 270 -1.51 8.68 9.21
C CYS A 270 -0.25 8.16 8.51
N ALA A 271 0.43 7.18 9.11
CA ALA A 271 1.76 6.70 8.73
C ALA A 271 2.84 7.79 8.78
N ALA A 272 2.69 8.81 9.63
CA ALA A 272 3.77 9.72 9.99
C ALA A 272 4.63 9.08 11.09
N LEU A 273 5.95 9.22 10.98
CA LEU A 273 6.88 8.68 11.97
C LEU A 273 7.07 9.68 13.11
N GLU A 274 6.61 9.32 14.29
CA GLU A 274 6.96 10.03 15.51
C GLU A 274 8.32 9.58 16.00
N LEU A 275 9.19 10.54 16.33
CA LEU A 275 10.50 10.28 16.91
C LEU A 275 10.62 10.97 18.26
N ARG A 276 11.15 10.25 19.25
CA ARG A 276 11.37 10.80 20.59
C ARG A 276 12.32 11.99 20.53
N GLU A 277 11.89 13.11 21.11
CA GLU A 277 12.68 14.33 21.25
C GLU A 277 13.12 14.54 22.70
N LEU A 278 14.43 14.64 22.90
CA LEU A 278 15.02 15.13 24.15
C LEU A 278 15.34 16.62 23.98
N ARG A 279 14.61 17.45 24.72
CA ARG A 279 14.73 18.91 24.64
C ARG A 279 15.67 19.46 25.71
N LEU A 280 16.76 20.07 25.27
CA LEU A 280 17.66 20.88 26.10
C LEU A 280 17.21 22.33 25.98
N ASP A 281 16.29 22.74 26.84
CA ASP A 281 15.72 24.10 26.88
C ASP A 281 16.01 24.86 28.18
N THR A 282 16.75 24.27 29.11
CA THR A 282 17.25 24.94 30.32
C THR A 282 18.66 24.49 30.65
N ALA A 283 19.46 25.38 31.25
CA ALA A 283 20.83 25.07 31.63
C ALA A 283 20.92 23.93 32.67
N ALA A 284 19.85 23.66 33.43
CA ALA A 284 19.79 22.57 34.39
C ALA A 284 19.90 21.18 33.73
N HIS A 285 19.50 21.04 32.46
CA HIS A 285 19.67 19.78 31.73
C HIS A 285 21.14 19.41 31.49
N LEU A 286 22.06 20.37 31.59
CA LEU A 286 23.50 20.16 31.42
C LEU A 286 24.20 19.70 32.72
N ASP A 287 23.49 19.70 33.86
CA ASP A 287 24.01 19.21 35.14
C ASP A 287 23.97 17.67 35.25
N THR A 288 23.30 17.01 34.30
CA THR A 288 23.15 15.54 34.21
C THR A 288 23.61 15.04 32.84
N PRO A 289 23.87 13.71 32.68
CA PRO A 289 24.12 13.15 31.36
C PRO A 289 23.01 13.52 30.38
N LEU A 290 23.39 14.00 29.18
CA LEU A 290 22.44 14.47 28.16
C LEU A 290 21.43 13.39 27.75
N ILE A 291 21.89 12.15 27.70
CA ILE A 291 21.06 10.95 27.54
C ILE A 291 21.30 10.06 28.77
N PRO A 292 20.24 9.57 29.43
CA PRO A 292 20.39 8.66 30.56
C PRO A 292 21.23 7.42 30.19
N PRO A 293 22.16 6.98 31.06
CA PRO A 293 22.89 5.74 30.85
C PRO A 293 21.95 4.55 30.63
N GLY A 294 22.24 3.73 29.62
CA GLY A 294 21.42 2.56 29.27
C GLY A 294 20.18 2.86 28.41
N ALA A 295 19.88 4.11 28.08
CA ALA A 295 18.78 4.45 27.16
C ALA A 295 19.02 3.81 25.78
N GLN A 296 17.98 3.23 25.17
CA GLN A 296 18.10 2.49 23.91
C GLN A 296 17.43 3.17 22.71
N ASP A 297 16.73 4.28 22.93
CA ASP A 297 15.99 5.01 21.90
C ASP A 297 16.89 5.62 20.84
N ASP A 298 16.57 5.36 19.58
CA ASP A 298 16.90 6.29 18.51
C ASP A 298 16.11 7.60 18.74
N LEU A 299 16.79 8.75 18.75
CA LEU A 299 16.17 10.01 19.21
C LEU A 299 16.70 11.27 18.52
N ILE A 300 15.91 12.34 18.63
CA ILE A 300 16.32 13.71 18.28
C ILE A 300 16.74 14.42 19.56
N LEU A 301 17.96 14.97 19.59
CA LEU A 301 18.45 15.82 20.67
C LEU A 301 18.36 17.28 20.23
N SER A 302 17.40 18.01 20.79
CA SER A 302 17.13 19.42 20.43
C SER A 302 17.79 20.37 21.42
N ILE A 303 18.68 21.24 20.93
CA ILE A 303 19.33 22.30 21.71
C ILE A 303 18.63 23.63 21.44
N HIS A 304 18.07 24.23 22.49
CA HIS A 304 17.50 25.57 22.45
C HIS A 304 18.44 26.60 23.10
N PRO A 305 18.34 27.90 22.75
CA PRO A 305 19.21 28.94 23.30
C PRO A 305 19.18 29.02 24.82
N ALA A 306 18.02 28.75 25.43
CA ALA A 306 17.82 28.79 26.87
C ALA A 306 18.65 27.75 27.64
N ALA A 307 19.10 26.66 27.02
CA ALA A 307 20.05 25.72 27.63
C ALA A 307 21.48 26.26 27.70
N LEU A 308 21.83 27.25 26.88
CA LEU A 308 23.16 27.84 26.82
C LEU A 308 23.31 29.07 27.71
N VAL A 309 22.28 29.39 28.52
CA VAL A 309 22.29 30.53 29.43
C VAL A 309 23.07 30.20 30.70
N GLY A 310 24.29 30.69 30.82
CA GLY A 310 25.06 30.64 32.05
C GLY A 310 26.56 30.44 31.84
N PRO A 311 27.40 30.75 32.85
CA PRO A 311 28.84 30.56 32.75
C PRO A 311 29.17 29.06 32.63
N GLY A 312 29.74 28.68 31.49
CA GLY A 312 30.21 27.30 31.24
C GLY A 312 29.19 26.35 30.62
N ALA A 313 27.96 26.81 30.33
CA ALA A 313 26.92 25.98 29.71
C ALA A 313 27.36 25.38 28.36
N GLU A 314 27.93 26.19 27.47
CA GLU A 314 28.51 25.73 26.20
C GLU A 314 29.54 24.61 26.41
N ARG A 315 30.43 24.78 27.39
CA ARG A 315 31.47 23.79 27.70
C ARG A 315 30.87 22.50 28.25
N ALA A 316 29.86 22.59 29.10
CA ALA A 316 29.16 21.44 29.66
C ALA A 316 28.42 20.65 28.57
N LEU A 317 27.75 21.35 27.65
CA LEU A 317 27.12 20.74 26.48
C LEU A 317 28.15 20.00 25.62
N LEU A 318 29.24 20.67 25.23
CA LEU A 318 30.27 20.05 24.38
C LEU A 318 30.92 18.83 25.05
N ALA A 319 31.18 18.90 26.35
CA ALA A 319 31.69 17.75 27.12
C ALA A 319 30.66 16.61 27.19
N GLY A 320 29.37 16.92 27.30
CA GLY A 320 28.29 15.92 27.27
C GLY A 320 28.17 15.23 25.91
N LEU A 321 28.28 15.99 24.81
CA LEU A 321 28.26 15.44 23.45
C LEU A 321 29.49 14.56 23.17
N GLU A 322 30.68 15.00 23.59
CA GLU A 322 31.91 14.21 23.49
C GLU A 322 31.82 12.92 24.33
N ALA A 323 31.23 12.98 25.52
CA ALA A 323 31.01 11.80 26.35
C ALA A 323 30.05 10.79 25.69
N LEU A 324 29.01 11.27 24.99
CA LEU A 324 28.13 10.40 24.22
C LEU A 324 28.87 9.75 23.05
N GLU A 325 29.64 10.52 22.28
CA GLU A 325 30.43 10.00 21.16
C GLU A 325 31.38 8.88 21.61
N GLN A 326 31.93 9.01 22.83
CA GLN A 326 32.90 8.08 23.41
C GLN A 326 32.26 6.92 24.20
N ASP A 327 30.92 6.86 24.33
CA ASP A 327 30.25 5.81 25.11
C ASP A 327 30.22 4.43 24.41
N GLY A 328 30.70 4.36 23.16
CA GLY A 328 30.81 3.15 22.35
C GLY A 328 29.53 2.76 21.61
N ILE A 329 28.35 3.19 22.09
CA ILE A 329 27.03 2.82 21.56
C ILE A 329 26.34 3.95 20.79
N THR A 330 26.65 5.22 21.08
CA THR A 330 26.03 6.37 20.42
C THR A 330 26.68 6.63 19.07
N ARG A 331 25.84 6.88 18.06
CA ARG A 331 26.25 7.36 16.75
C ARG A 331 25.45 8.62 16.43
N PHE A 332 26.15 9.75 16.30
CA PHE A 332 25.54 10.95 15.76
C PHE A 332 25.35 10.80 14.25
N VAL A 333 24.13 10.97 13.79
CA VAL A 333 23.76 10.83 12.38
C VAL A 333 22.88 12.00 11.95
N ALA A 334 22.83 12.22 10.64
CA ALA A 334 21.87 13.11 10.02
C ALA A 334 20.42 12.62 10.24
N LEU A 335 19.44 13.52 10.28
CA LEU A 335 18.03 13.16 10.54
C LEU A 335 17.47 12.20 9.48
N ASP A 336 17.81 12.42 8.21
CA ASP A 336 17.45 11.54 7.11
C ASP A 336 17.96 10.11 7.32
N ARG A 337 19.23 9.97 7.75
CA ARG A 337 19.84 8.67 8.04
C ARG A 337 19.19 7.99 9.25
N LEU A 338 18.90 8.75 10.31
CA LEU A 338 18.19 8.24 11.50
C LEU A 338 16.86 7.59 11.07
N VAL A 339 16.07 8.32 10.30
CA VAL A 339 14.73 7.91 9.88
C VAL A 339 14.81 6.68 8.96
N ASN A 340 15.68 6.72 7.95
CA ASN A 340 15.84 5.61 7.02
C ASN A 340 16.39 4.33 7.69
N ASP A 341 17.27 4.44 8.70
CA ASP A 341 17.76 3.27 9.43
C ASP A 341 16.69 2.66 10.39
N VAL A 342 15.73 3.47 10.84
CA VAL A 342 14.65 3.07 11.76
C VAL A 342 13.46 2.45 11.03
N LEU A 343 13.19 2.90 9.80
CA LEU A 343 12.11 2.38 8.97
C LEU A 343 12.42 1.01 8.39
N SER A 344 11.37 0.36 7.90
CA SER A 344 11.49 -0.80 7.04
C SER A 344 11.58 -0.34 5.58
N HIS A 345 12.31 -1.14 4.79
CA HIS A 345 12.41 -1.00 3.35
C HIS A 345 11.60 -2.11 2.65
N ASP A 346 10.45 -2.46 3.24
CA ASP A 346 9.51 -3.37 2.58
C ASP A 346 8.99 -2.72 1.28
N PRO A 347 8.90 -3.45 0.16
CA PRO A 347 8.58 -2.84 -1.13
C PRO A 347 7.17 -2.24 -1.19
N ILE A 348 6.24 -2.76 -0.37
CA ILE A 348 4.88 -2.22 -0.27
C ILE A 348 4.89 -0.88 0.45
N GLU A 349 5.69 -0.75 1.51
CA GLU A 349 5.83 0.52 2.23
C GLU A 349 6.46 1.62 1.37
N GLU A 350 7.50 1.30 0.59
CA GLU A 350 8.13 2.26 -0.32
C GLU A 350 7.15 2.76 -1.39
N ARG A 351 6.35 1.86 -1.97
CA ARG A 351 5.28 2.23 -2.92
C ARG A 351 4.21 3.10 -2.27
N PHE A 352 3.84 2.79 -1.03
CA PHE A 352 2.91 3.62 -0.27
C PHE A 352 3.46 5.03 -0.07
N ARG A 353 4.71 5.17 0.40
CA ARG A 353 5.36 6.47 0.64
C ARG A 353 5.51 7.31 -0.62
N ARG A 354 5.94 6.70 -1.73
CA ARG A 354 6.00 7.33 -3.06
C ARG A 354 4.65 7.89 -3.49
N THR A 355 3.61 7.07 -3.37
CA THR A 355 2.24 7.47 -3.74
C THR A 355 1.70 8.56 -2.80
N GLN A 356 1.99 8.46 -1.50
CA GLN A 356 1.57 9.45 -0.50
C GLN A 356 2.22 10.82 -0.76
N ALA A 357 3.50 10.86 -1.15
CA ALA A 357 4.19 12.10 -1.50
C ALA A 357 3.47 12.85 -2.63
N VAL A 358 3.13 12.14 -3.71
CA VAL A 358 2.41 12.72 -4.87
C VAL A 358 0.98 13.12 -4.49
N ALA A 359 0.30 12.34 -3.66
CA ALA A 359 -1.04 12.67 -3.19
C ALA A 359 -1.09 13.93 -2.30
N LEU A 360 0.00 14.23 -1.57
CA LEU A 360 0.14 15.44 -0.75
C LEU A 360 0.53 16.67 -1.58
N SER A 361 1.15 16.49 -2.73
CA SER A 361 1.52 17.56 -3.68
C SER A 361 0.82 17.36 -5.03
N PRO A 362 -0.52 17.41 -5.09
CA PRO A 362 -1.25 17.10 -6.31
C PRO A 362 -0.94 18.13 -7.40
N GLU A 363 -0.69 17.64 -8.63
CA GLU A 363 -0.58 18.52 -9.78
C GLU A 363 -1.87 19.33 -9.98
N PRO A 364 -1.77 20.60 -10.44
CA PRO A 364 -2.94 21.40 -10.76
C PRO A 364 -3.82 20.68 -11.77
N ALA A 365 -5.14 20.72 -11.55
CA ALA A 365 -6.08 20.19 -12.52
C ALA A 365 -5.87 20.86 -13.89
N PRO A 366 -5.84 20.09 -14.99
CA PRO A 366 -5.63 20.66 -16.30
C PRO A 366 -6.76 21.62 -16.68
N GLY A 367 -6.40 22.62 -17.48
CA GLY A 367 -7.37 23.58 -18.02
C GLY A 367 -8.34 22.94 -19.01
N ALA A 368 -9.36 23.71 -19.41
CA ALA A 368 -10.30 23.28 -20.44
C ALA A 368 -9.58 22.97 -21.76
N LEU A 369 -10.02 21.90 -22.43
CA LEU A 369 -9.47 21.50 -23.74
C LEU A 369 -9.67 22.59 -24.79
N SER A 370 -8.67 22.75 -25.65
CA SER A 370 -8.80 23.62 -26.81
C SER A 370 -9.77 23.03 -27.84
N PRO A 371 -10.43 23.85 -28.69
CA PRO A 371 -11.28 23.33 -29.77
C PRO A 371 -10.55 22.38 -30.73
N GLU A 372 -9.25 22.58 -30.93
CA GLU A 372 -8.40 21.71 -31.73
C GLU A 372 -8.18 20.35 -31.05
N ALA A 373 -7.92 20.34 -29.75
CA ALA A 373 -7.80 19.10 -28.97
C ALA A 373 -9.12 18.31 -29.00
N VAL A 374 -10.26 18.99 -28.82
CA VAL A 374 -11.59 18.38 -28.94
C VAL A 374 -11.80 17.79 -30.33
N ALA A 375 -11.43 18.51 -31.40
CA ALA A 375 -11.53 18.00 -32.77
C ALA A 375 -10.67 16.75 -32.99
N GLY A 376 -9.43 16.73 -32.47
CA GLY A 376 -8.55 15.57 -32.52
C GLY A 376 -9.14 14.34 -31.82
N TYR A 377 -9.68 14.51 -30.61
CA TYR A 377 -10.39 13.42 -29.92
C TYR A 377 -11.64 12.95 -30.68
N MET A 378 -12.40 13.85 -31.31
CA MET A 378 -13.54 13.45 -32.16
C MET A 378 -13.11 12.67 -33.40
N ASP A 379 -11.95 12.96 -33.98
CA ASP A 379 -11.39 12.16 -35.08
C ASP A 379 -10.97 10.76 -34.63
N ASP A 380 -10.43 10.63 -33.42
CA ASP A 380 -10.14 9.34 -32.80
C ASP A 380 -11.42 8.55 -32.53
N ALA A 381 -12.47 9.21 -32.01
CA ALA A 381 -13.75 8.58 -31.75
C ALA A 381 -14.39 8.05 -33.04
N ARG A 382 -14.34 8.80 -34.14
CA ARG A 382 -14.82 8.32 -35.45
C ARG A 382 -14.05 7.10 -35.93
N LEU A 383 -12.72 7.09 -35.74
CA LEU A 383 -11.90 5.94 -36.13
C LEU A 383 -12.23 4.70 -35.28
N ALA A 384 -12.36 4.86 -33.97
CA ALA A 384 -12.75 3.78 -33.07
C ALA A 384 -14.15 3.24 -33.39
N TRP A 385 -15.12 4.13 -33.68
CA TRP A 385 -16.47 3.74 -34.10
C TRP A 385 -16.48 2.98 -35.43
N ALA A 386 -15.57 3.28 -36.35
CA ALA A 386 -15.48 2.59 -37.64
C ALA A 386 -15.29 1.07 -37.50
N PHE A 387 -14.69 0.59 -36.39
CA PHE A 387 -14.65 -0.84 -36.06
C PHE A 387 -16.05 -1.44 -35.96
N PHE A 388 -16.92 -0.83 -35.17
CA PHE A 388 -18.29 -1.31 -34.95
C PHE A 388 -19.12 -1.19 -36.23
N ASP A 389 -19.01 -0.10 -36.98
CA ASP A 389 -19.68 0.06 -38.28
C ASP A 389 -19.27 -1.03 -39.28
N ARG A 390 -18.00 -1.43 -39.25
CA ARG A 390 -17.46 -2.41 -40.20
C ARG A 390 -17.82 -3.85 -39.82
N PHE A 391 -17.68 -4.21 -38.55
CA PHE A 391 -17.64 -5.61 -38.13
C PHE A 391 -18.88 -6.09 -37.36
N THR A 392 -19.81 -5.21 -36.98
CA THR A 392 -21.05 -5.63 -36.32
C THR A 392 -21.92 -6.46 -37.27
N ASP A 393 -22.28 -7.68 -36.86
CA ASP A 393 -23.20 -8.51 -37.62
C ASP A 393 -24.61 -7.88 -37.62
N PRO A 394 -25.23 -7.65 -38.79
CA PRO A 394 -26.51 -6.96 -38.87
C PRO A 394 -27.68 -7.79 -38.29
N GLY A 395 -27.55 -9.11 -38.20
CA GLY A 395 -28.56 -10.01 -37.68
C GLY A 395 -28.54 -10.06 -36.14
N THR A 396 -27.38 -10.31 -35.56
CA THR A 396 -27.22 -10.43 -34.10
C THR A 396 -27.05 -9.09 -33.40
N GLY A 397 -26.49 -8.09 -34.08
CA GLY A 397 -26.07 -6.81 -33.51
C GLY A 397 -24.73 -6.86 -32.78
N LEU A 398 -23.95 -7.94 -32.88
CA LEU A 398 -22.68 -8.13 -32.17
C LEU A 398 -21.47 -8.00 -33.09
N ALA A 399 -20.41 -7.36 -32.61
CA ALA A 399 -19.11 -7.30 -33.27
C ALA A 399 -18.20 -8.46 -32.77
N PRO A 400 -17.26 -8.96 -33.58
CA PRO A 400 -16.26 -9.96 -33.16
C PRO A 400 -15.33 -9.41 -32.09
N ALA A 401 -14.76 -10.29 -31.26
CA ALA A 401 -13.81 -9.91 -30.21
C ALA A 401 -12.53 -9.29 -30.79
N THR A 402 -11.97 -9.92 -31.84
CA THR A 402 -10.77 -9.45 -32.54
C THR A 402 -10.91 -9.68 -34.04
N ALA A 403 -10.41 -8.77 -34.86
CA ALA A 403 -10.41 -8.87 -36.32
C ALA A 403 -9.03 -8.46 -36.88
N ASP A 404 -8.53 -9.25 -37.83
CA ASP A 404 -7.32 -8.92 -38.59
C ASP A 404 -7.67 -7.93 -39.73
N VAL A 405 -6.99 -6.78 -39.75
CA VAL A 405 -7.25 -5.72 -40.73
C VAL A 405 -6.57 -5.97 -42.07
N ASN A 406 -5.55 -6.83 -42.11
CA ASN A 406 -4.75 -7.14 -43.30
C ASN A 406 -5.35 -8.30 -44.12
N THR A 407 -5.95 -9.29 -43.47
CA THR A 407 -6.58 -10.43 -44.19
C THR A 407 -7.98 -10.12 -44.69
N GLY A 408 -8.55 -8.97 -44.31
CA GLY A 408 -9.84 -8.49 -44.80
C GLY A 408 -11.05 -9.13 -44.13
N GLY A 409 -10.88 -9.76 -42.95
CA GLY A 409 -12.02 -10.19 -42.12
C GLY A 409 -11.90 -11.51 -41.37
N ASP A 410 -10.70 -12.09 -41.18
CA ASP A 410 -10.57 -13.18 -40.20
C ASP A 410 -10.84 -12.62 -38.80
N ALA A 411 -11.87 -13.16 -38.14
CA ALA A 411 -12.39 -12.60 -36.91
C ALA A 411 -12.73 -13.69 -35.88
N LEU A 412 -12.45 -13.40 -34.61
CA LEU A 412 -12.86 -14.24 -33.49
C LEU A 412 -14.34 -13.95 -33.17
N ASN A 413 -15.23 -14.78 -33.72
CA ASN A 413 -16.68 -14.63 -33.59
C ASN A 413 -17.25 -15.17 -32.27
N TRP A 414 -16.40 -15.35 -31.25
CA TRP A 414 -16.80 -15.66 -29.89
C TRP A 414 -16.45 -14.47 -29.01
N VAL A 415 -17.43 -13.96 -28.29
CA VAL A 415 -17.29 -12.82 -27.38
C VAL A 415 -17.69 -13.22 -25.98
N THR A 416 -16.95 -12.72 -24.99
CA THR A 416 -17.30 -12.88 -23.57
C THR A 416 -18.36 -11.87 -23.17
N MET A 417 -18.89 -11.97 -21.95
CA MET A 417 -19.77 -10.90 -21.43
C MET A 417 -19.00 -9.61 -21.15
N TRP A 418 -17.67 -9.67 -21.04
CA TRP A 418 -16.83 -8.49 -20.99
C TRP A 418 -16.90 -7.70 -22.30
N ASP A 419 -16.71 -8.40 -23.43
CA ASP A 419 -16.80 -7.83 -24.77
C ASP A 419 -18.19 -7.25 -25.03
N VAL A 420 -19.25 -7.99 -24.69
CA VAL A 420 -20.62 -7.50 -24.90
C VAL A 420 -20.89 -6.24 -24.07
N GLY A 421 -20.44 -6.20 -22.81
CA GLY A 421 -20.50 -5.00 -21.99
C GLY A 421 -19.76 -3.81 -22.64
N SER A 422 -18.54 -4.05 -23.12
CA SER A 422 -17.77 -3.05 -23.86
C SER A 422 -18.50 -2.54 -25.11
N GLN A 423 -19.17 -3.39 -25.88
CA GLN A 423 -19.97 -2.95 -27.04
C GLN A 423 -21.20 -2.13 -26.65
N ILE A 424 -21.89 -2.48 -25.55
CA ILE A 424 -23.01 -1.68 -25.02
C ILE A 424 -22.52 -0.27 -24.67
N ASN A 425 -21.39 -0.16 -23.97
CA ASN A 425 -20.85 1.14 -23.61
C ASN A 425 -20.28 1.92 -24.81
N ALA A 426 -19.75 1.24 -25.83
CA ALA A 426 -19.35 1.87 -27.09
C ALA A 426 -20.55 2.51 -27.81
N LEU A 427 -21.69 1.82 -27.85
CA LEU A 427 -22.95 2.34 -28.41
C LEU A 427 -23.43 3.59 -27.67
N ILE A 428 -23.39 3.56 -26.33
CA ILE A 428 -23.75 4.71 -25.48
C ILE A 428 -22.81 5.89 -25.77
N ALA A 429 -21.49 5.65 -25.77
CA ALA A 429 -20.50 6.69 -26.03
C ALA A 429 -20.67 7.30 -27.44
N ALA A 430 -20.87 6.46 -28.46
CA ALA A 430 -21.09 6.91 -29.83
C ALA A 430 -22.37 7.72 -29.99
N HIS A 431 -23.46 7.33 -29.32
CA HIS A 431 -24.70 8.12 -29.28
C HIS A 431 -24.49 9.48 -28.62
N ARG A 432 -23.85 9.51 -27.44
CA ARG A 432 -23.57 10.74 -26.69
C ARG A 432 -22.63 11.71 -27.43
N LEU A 433 -21.66 11.17 -28.16
CA LEU A 433 -20.76 11.93 -29.03
C LEU A 433 -21.41 12.36 -30.36
N GLY A 434 -22.65 11.95 -30.63
CA GLY A 434 -23.38 12.29 -31.86
C GLY A 434 -22.90 11.53 -33.10
N LEU A 435 -22.20 10.40 -32.93
CA LEU A 435 -21.78 9.51 -34.01
C LEU A 435 -22.91 8.59 -34.48
N VAL A 436 -23.86 8.28 -33.59
CA VAL A 436 -25.02 7.42 -33.86
C VAL A 436 -26.30 8.13 -33.45
N GLU A 437 -27.31 8.09 -34.31
CA GLU A 437 -28.63 8.64 -33.99
C GLU A 437 -29.40 7.76 -32.98
N THR A 438 -30.36 8.35 -32.27
CA THR A 438 -31.12 7.67 -31.21
C THR A 438 -31.84 6.41 -31.68
N ALA A 439 -32.52 6.42 -32.84
CA ALA A 439 -33.28 5.25 -33.29
C ALA A 439 -32.38 4.02 -33.62
N PRO A 440 -31.28 4.18 -34.37
CA PRO A 440 -30.28 3.12 -34.54
C PRO A 440 -29.66 2.62 -33.23
N PHE A 441 -29.36 3.52 -32.29
CA PHE A 441 -28.84 3.16 -30.96
C PHE A 441 -29.80 2.24 -30.21
N GLU A 442 -31.08 2.61 -30.12
CA GLU A 442 -32.09 1.81 -29.40
C GLU A 442 -32.35 0.46 -30.08
N ALA A 443 -32.33 0.42 -31.42
CA ALA A 443 -32.49 -0.82 -32.17
C ALA A 443 -31.28 -1.77 -31.99
N ALA A 444 -30.06 -1.23 -31.85
CA ALA A 444 -28.87 -2.01 -31.53
C ALA A 444 -28.95 -2.57 -30.10
N ALA A 445 -29.38 -1.76 -29.13
CA ALA A 445 -29.59 -2.21 -27.75
C ALA A 445 -30.59 -3.37 -27.67
N ASP A 446 -31.73 -3.29 -28.37
CA ASP A 446 -32.74 -4.37 -28.43
C ASP A 446 -32.14 -5.69 -28.95
N LYS A 447 -31.30 -5.63 -29.98
CA LYS A 447 -30.63 -6.82 -30.53
C LYS A 447 -29.67 -7.43 -29.53
N ILE A 448 -28.85 -6.63 -28.86
CA ILE A 448 -27.88 -7.11 -27.86
C ILE A 448 -28.62 -7.77 -26.69
N LEU A 449 -29.62 -7.09 -26.10
CA LEU A 449 -30.43 -7.62 -24.99
C LEU A 449 -31.07 -8.98 -25.34
N TYR A 450 -31.50 -9.16 -26.58
CA TYR A 450 -32.01 -10.45 -27.06
C TYR A 450 -30.94 -11.54 -27.06
N GLN A 451 -29.70 -11.26 -27.48
CA GLN A 451 -28.62 -12.26 -27.49
C GLN A 451 -28.25 -12.72 -26.07
N ILE A 452 -28.19 -11.81 -25.11
CA ILE A 452 -27.65 -12.07 -23.76
C ILE A 452 -28.68 -12.59 -22.75
N ALA A 453 -29.88 -13.01 -23.15
CA ALA A 453 -30.86 -13.51 -22.16
C ALA A 453 -30.43 -14.77 -21.37
N GLY A 454 -29.25 -15.33 -21.63
CA GLY A 454 -28.62 -16.35 -20.81
C GLY A 454 -29.03 -17.78 -21.13
N ALA A 455 -28.45 -18.72 -20.39
CA ALA A 455 -28.71 -20.15 -20.47
C ALA A 455 -28.79 -20.79 -19.08
N GLN A 456 -29.36 -22.00 -19.02
CA GLN A 456 -29.39 -22.79 -17.79
C GLN A 456 -27.99 -23.33 -17.49
N SER A 457 -27.43 -22.93 -16.34
CA SER A 457 -26.15 -23.35 -15.81
C SER A 457 -26.34 -23.90 -14.41
N GLN A 458 -26.12 -25.21 -14.23
CA GLN A 458 -26.32 -25.91 -12.95
C GLN A 458 -27.67 -25.60 -12.25
N GLY A 459 -28.75 -25.50 -13.03
CA GLY A 459 -30.11 -25.23 -12.52
C GLY A 459 -30.43 -23.75 -12.27
N ARG A 460 -29.53 -22.83 -12.63
CA ARG A 460 -29.71 -21.38 -12.56
C ARG A 460 -29.79 -20.81 -13.97
N LEU A 461 -30.61 -19.78 -14.18
CA LEU A 461 -30.50 -18.97 -15.39
C LEU A 461 -29.40 -17.93 -15.17
N LEU A 462 -28.32 -17.99 -15.95
CA LEU A 462 -27.18 -17.08 -15.85
C LEU A 462 -26.82 -16.54 -17.25
N PRO A 463 -26.19 -15.36 -17.35
CA PRO A 463 -25.59 -14.94 -18.60
C PRO A 463 -24.53 -15.97 -19.04
N ASN A 464 -24.42 -16.18 -20.35
CA ASN A 464 -23.46 -17.12 -20.91
C ASN A 464 -22.03 -16.65 -20.66
N GLY A 465 -21.07 -17.56 -20.48
CA GLY A 465 -19.65 -17.19 -20.41
C GLY A 465 -19.14 -16.64 -21.74
N VAL A 466 -19.53 -17.27 -22.85
CA VAL A 466 -19.27 -16.78 -24.21
C VAL A 466 -20.48 -16.97 -25.12
N ILE A 467 -20.64 -16.07 -26.09
CA ILE A 467 -21.67 -16.17 -27.15
C ILE A 467 -21.07 -16.00 -28.54
N ARG A 468 -21.77 -16.51 -29.56
CA ARG A 468 -21.42 -16.29 -30.96
C ARG A 468 -21.94 -14.95 -31.46
N THR A 469 -21.12 -14.25 -32.23
CA THR A 469 -21.47 -12.96 -32.83
C THR A 469 -22.25 -13.09 -34.13
N ASP A 470 -22.25 -14.26 -34.77
CA ASP A 470 -22.84 -14.52 -36.09
C ASP A 470 -24.05 -15.47 -36.05
N VAL A 471 -24.44 -15.93 -34.85
CA VAL A 471 -25.57 -16.85 -34.66
C VAL A 471 -26.44 -16.38 -33.50
N LEU A 472 -27.74 -16.21 -33.76
CA LEU A 472 -28.71 -15.81 -32.74
C LEU A 472 -28.75 -16.81 -31.57
N ARG A 473 -28.69 -16.30 -30.33
CA ARG A 473 -28.94 -17.07 -29.10
C ARG A 473 -28.03 -18.32 -28.95
N SER A 474 -26.78 -18.23 -29.38
CA SER A 474 -25.82 -19.34 -29.31
C SER A 474 -24.68 -19.00 -28.35
N GLY A 475 -24.53 -19.76 -27.26
CA GLY A 475 -23.48 -19.55 -26.26
C GLY A 475 -23.22 -20.75 -25.37
N SER A 476 -22.18 -20.68 -24.55
CA SER A 476 -21.84 -21.73 -23.56
C SER A 476 -22.79 -21.71 -22.37
N SER A 477 -22.91 -22.82 -21.64
CA SER A 477 -23.60 -22.86 -20.33
C SER A 477 -22.69 -22.45 -19.16
N ASP A 478 -21.43 -22.12 -19.43
CA ASP A 478 -20.52 -21.58 -18.43
C ASP A 478 -20.95 -20.16 -18.04
N PHE A 479 -20.42 -19.68 -16.92
CA PHE A 479 -20.67 -18.34 -16.40
C PHE A 479 -19.36 -17.81 -15.82
N ASP A 480 -18.96 -16.61 -16.21
CA ASP A 480 -17.83 -15.93 -15.57
C ASP A 480 -18.30 -14.74 -14.73
N GLY A 481 -17.92 -14.75 -13.45
CA GLY A 481 -18.34 -13.72 -12.50
C GLY A 481 -17.72 -12.35 -12.75
N CYS A 482 -16.51 -12.29 -13.32
CA CYS A 482 -15.87 -11.03 -13.66
C CYS A 482 -16.47 -10.43 -14.93
N ASP A 483 -16.66 -11.25 -15.98
CA ASP A 483 -17.31 -10.82 -17.21
C ASP A 483 -18.78 -10.44 -16.97
N ALA A 484 -19.46 -11.13 -16.06
CA ALA A 484 -20.80 -10.75 -15.62
C ALA A 484 -20.79 -9.40 -14.87
N GLY A 485 -19.78 -9.15 -14.02
CA GLY A 485 -19.58 -7.85 -13.40
C GLY A 485 -19.47 -6.73 -14.44
N ARG A 486 -18.67 -6.94 -15.49
CA ARG A 486 -18.57 -6.02 -16.62
C ARG A 486 -19.90 -5.78 -17.32
N LEU A 487 -20.62 -6.84 -17.66
CA LEU A 487 -21.93 -6.74 -18.29
C LEU A 487 -22.94 -5.97 -17.42
N LEU A 488 -22.96 -6.23 -16.11
CA LEU A 488 -23.87 -5.56 -15.18
C LEU A 488 -23.58 -4.06 -15.08
N ALA A 489 -22.30 -3.65 -15.07
CA ALA A 489 -21.93 -2.24 -15.11
C ALA A 489 -22.44 -1.57 -16.41
N SER A 490 -22.22 -2.21 -17.56
CA SER A 490 -22.69 -1.70 -18.86
C SER A 490 -24.21 -1.66 -18.98
N LEU A 491 -24.93 -2.63 -18.40
CA LEU A 491 -26.39 -2.65 -18.38
C LEU A 491 -26.96 -1.56 -17.45
N ASP A 492 -26.28 -1.25 -16.34
CA ASP A 492 -26.66 -0.10 -15.51
C ASP A 492 -26.44 1.21 -16.28
N ASN A 493 -25.35 1.32 -17.03
CA ASN A 493 -25.09 2.46 -17.89
C ASN A 493 -26.14 2.60 -19.00
N LEU A 494 -26.51 1.49 -19.65
CA LEU A 494 -27.60 1.46 -20.64
C LEU A 494 -28.91 1.90 -20.00
N ARG A 495 -29.23 1.41 -18.80
CA ARG A 495 -30.44 1.79 -18.06
C ARG A 495 -30.55 3.29 -17.81
N ARG A 496 -29.43 3.99 -17.64
CA ARG A 496 -29.37 5.44 -17.42
C ARG A 496 -29.39 6.26 -18.71
N ASN A 497 -29.02 5.69 -19.84
CA ASN A 497 -28.79 6.42 -21.10
C ASN A 497 -29.72 5.99 -22.26
N SER A 498 -30.63 5.05 -22.04
CA SER A 498 -31.52 4.49 -23.08
C SER A 498 -32.96 4.36 -22.58
N THR A 499 -33.91 4.42 -23.51
CA THR A 499 -35.33 4.10 -23.28
C THR A 499 -35.57 2.60 -23.03
N ARG A 500 -34.53 1.76 -23.13
CA ARG A 500 -34.56 0.31 -22.84
C ARG A 500 -34.13 -0.04 -21.42
N GLY A 501 -34.02 0.94 -20.53
CA GLY A 501 -33.66 0.69 -19.14
C GLY A 501 -34.56 -0.32 -18.41
N ASP A 502 -35.88 -0.27 -18.63
CA ASP A 502 -36.79 -1.26 -18.04
C ASP A 502 -36.57 -2.68 -18.59
N ALA A 503 -36.22 -2.81 -19.88
CA ALA A 503 -35.91 -4.09 -20.50
C ALA A 503 -34.60 -4.67 -19.97
N ALA A 504 -33.57 -3.82 -19.81
CA ALA A 504 -32.31 -4.22 -19.18
C ALA A 504 -32.53 -4.67 -17.72
N ALA A 505 -33.33 -3.93 -16.94
CA ALA A 505 -33.63 -4.30 -15.56
C ALA A 505 -34.44 -5.59 -15.45
N ALA A 506 -35.43 -5.79 -16.31
CA ALA A 506 -36.19 -7.03 -16.38
C ALA A 506 -35.31 -8.23 -16.76
N LEU A 507 -34.34 -8.02 -17.66
CA LEU A 507 -33.37 -9.04 -18.03
C LEU A 507 -32.49 -9.43 -16.83
N VAL A 508 -31.87 -8.47 -16.15
CA VAL A 508 -31.02 -8.77 -14.97
C VAL A 508 -31.81 -9.48 -13.89
N SER A 509 -33.04 -9.04 -13.62
CA SER A 509 -33.93 -9.65 -12.63
C SER A 509 -34.35 -11.08 -12.97
N SER A 510 -34.20 -11.50 -14.23
CA SER A 510 -34.51 -12.87 -14.65
C SER A 510 -33.39 -13.86 -14.31
N TRP A 511 -32.17 -13.39 -14.08
CA TRP A 511 -31.03 -14.23 -13.76
C TRP A 511 -30.98 -14.59 -12.27
N GLY A 512 -30.52 -15.81 -11.97
CA GLY A 512 -30.29 -16.30 -10.61
C GLY A 512 -28.93 -15.88 -10.05
N LEU A 513 -28.61 -14.58 -10.11
CA LEU A 513 -27.32 -14.04 -9.64
C LEU A 513 -27.17 -14.07 -8.13
N ASP A 514 -28.28 -14.00 -7.38
CA ASP A 514 -28.29 -14.17 -5.92
C ASP A 514 -27.71 -15.54 -5.49
N GLN A 515 -27.91 -16.57 -6.30
CA GLN A 515 -27.41 -17.92 -6.04
C GLN A 515 -25.94 -18.12 -6.40
N ILE A 516 -25.32 -17.17 -7.12
CA ILE A 516 -23.91 -17.23 -7.49
C ILE A 516 -23.01 -16.43 -6.55
N VAL A 517 -23.60 -15.54 -5.75
CA VAL A 517 -22.92 -14.88 -4.64
C VAL A 517 -23.03 -15.78 -3.41
N GLN A 518 -21.91 -16.34 -2.95
CA GLN A 518 -21.86 -17.23 -1.79
C GLN A 518 -20.81 -16.73 -0.82
N ASP A 519 -21.22 -16.54 0.45
CA ASP A 519 -20.38 -15.97 1.51
C ASP A 519 -19.75 -14.63 1.11
N GLY A 520 -20.53 -13.80 0.40
CA GLY A 520 -20.09 -12.51 -0.15
C GLY A 520 -19.16 -12.60 -1.37
N ALA A 521 -18.64 -13.77 -1.73
CA ALA A 521 -17.82 -13.93 -2.92
C ALA A 521 -18.69 -14.22 -4.16
N ILE A 522 -18.33 -13.63 -5.30
CA ILE A 522 -18.89 -14.00 -6.61
C ILE A 522 -18.19 -15.30 -7.07
N TRP A 523 -18.96 -16.23 -7.65
CA TRP A 523 -18.43 -17.49 -8.17
C TRP A 523 -18.65 -17.63 -9.68
N SER A 524 -17.63 -18.03 -10.43
CA SER A 524 -17.76 -18.48 -11.82
C SER A 524 -18.21 -19.94 -11.88
N VAL A 525 -18.87 -20.33 -12.97
CA VAL A 525 -19.09 -21.72 -13.38
C VAL A 525 -18.24 -22.02 -14.61
N THR A 526 -17.22 -22.85 -14.46
CA THR A 526 -16.35 -23.29 -15.56
C THR A 526 -16.31 -24.81 -15.58
N ASP A 527 -16.58 -25.43 -16.73
CA ASP A 527 -16.62 -26.90 -16.87
C ASP A 527 -17.52 -27.58 -15.83
N GLY A 528 -18.62 -26.92 -15.45
CA GLY A 528 -19.55 -27.42 -14.43
C GLY A 528 -19.06 -27.33 -12.98
N ALA A 529 -17.91 -26.70 -12.72
CA ALA A 529 -17.39 -26.47 -11.38
C ALA A 529 -17.52 -25.00 -10.96
N LEU A 530 -17.85 -24.77 -9.68
CA LEU A 530 -17.82 -23.43 -9.09
C LEU A 530 -16.39 -23.03 -8.73
N LYS A 531 -15.98 -21.82 -9.11
CA LYS A 531 -14.69 -21.22 -8.74
C LYS A 531 -14.89 -19.80 -8.25
N SER A 532 -14.38 -19.46 -7.08
CA SER A 532 -14.49 -18.10 -6.55
C SER A 532 -13.64 -17.13 -7.36
N THR A 533 -14.18 -15.96 -7.66
CA THR A 533 -13.45 -14.85 -8.30
C THR A 533 -12.84 -13.90 -7.28
N TYR A 534 -12.96 -14.15 -5.97
CA TYR A 534 -12.59 -13.19 -4.93
C TYR A 534 -11.11 -12.80 -4.92
N LYS A 535 -10.23 -13.68 -5.39
CA LYS A 535 -8.79 -13.42 -5.55
C LYS A 535 -8.43 -13.19 -7.03
N SER A 536 -9.01 -12.14 -7.62
CA SER A 536 -8.73 -11.74 -8.99
C SER A 536 -8.65 -10.22 -9.11
N HIS A 537 -7.98 -9.74 -10.16
CA HIS A 537 -7.85 -8.31 -10.46
C HIS A 537 -9.21 -7.63 -10.71
N CYS A 538 -10.22 -8.40 -11.15
CA CYS A 538 -11.57 -7.94 -11.46
C CYS A 538 -12.56 -8.02 -10.29
N ALA A 539 -12.17 -8.62 -9.16
CA ALA A 539 -13.06 -8.89 -8.04
C ALA A 539 -13.73 -7.63 -7.48
N HIS A 540 -12.98 -6.54 -7.28
CA HIS A 540 -13.53 -5.29 -6.75
C HIS A 540 -14.51 -4.63 -7.71
N TYR A 541 -14.13 -4.50 -8.98
CA TYR A 541 -14.99 -3.95 -10.02
C TYR A 541 -16.29 -4.75 -10.18
N ALA A 542 -16.20 -6.08 -10.22
CA ALA A 542 -17.37 -6.95 -10.30
C ALA A 542 -18.27 -6.81 -9.06
N ALA A 543 -17.71 -6.78 -7.85
CA ALA A 543 -18.48 -6.58 -6.63
C ALA A 543 -19.29 -5.28 -6.68
N ARG A 544 -18.66 -4.17 -7.07
CA ARG A 544 -19.33 -2.88 -7.22
C ARG A 544 -20.45 -2.90 -8.28
N ALA A 545 -20.22 -3.59 -9.39
CA ALA A 545 -21.24 -3.74 -10.42
C ALA A 545 -22.45 -4.55 -9.91
N PHE A 546 -22.23 -5.63 -9.17
CA PHE A 546 -23.29 -6.42 -8.54
C PHE A 546 -24.10 -5.60 -7.52
N GLU A 547 -23.45 -4.74 -6.74
CA GLU A 547 -24.11 -3.86 -5.78
C GLU A 547 -25.02 -2.82 -6.44
N ARG A 548 -24.68 -2.33 -7.64
CA ARG A 548 -25.58 -1.44 -8.42
C ARG A 548 -26.94 -2.09 -8.72
N TRP A 549 -27.00 -3.42 -8.69
CA TRP A 549 -28.21 -4.22 -8.89
C TRP A 549 -28.79 -4.81 -7.60
N GLY A 550 -28.26 -4.43 -6.43
CA GLY A 550 -28.77 -4.84 -5.13
C GLY A 550 -28.26 -6.20 -4.62
N PHE A 551 -27.20 -6.75 -5.21
CA PHE A 551 -26.56 -7.96 -4.71
C PHE A 551 -25.43 -7.62 -3.74
N GLU A 552 -25.38 -8.31 -2.60
CA GLU A 552 -24.34 -8.12 -1.57
C GLU A 552 -23.06 -8.88 -1.92
N ALA A 553 -22.16 -8.25 -2.67
CA ALA A 553 -20.86 -8.80 -3.05
C ALA A 553 -19.71 -8.12 -2.29
N GLY A 554 -18.89 -8.92 -1.61
CA GLY A 554 -17.66 -8.49 -0.96
C GLY A 554 -16.53 -8.25 -1.96
N SER A 555 -15.59 -7.39 -1.57
CA SER A 555 -14.41 -7.06 -2.37
C SER A 555 -13.13 -7.26 -1.56
N PRO A 556 -12.05 -7.81 -2.16
CA PRO A 556 -10.75 -7.91 -1.51
C PRO A 556 -10.09 -6.55 -1.24
N TYR A 557 -10.46 -5.49 -1.96
CA TYR A 557 -9.79 -4.18 -1.83
C TYR A 557 -10.37 -3.30 -0.72
N ARG A 558 -11.54 -3.66 -0.14
CA ARG A 558 -12.17 -2.92 0.96
C ARG A 558 -11.51 -3.24 2.30
N THR A 559 -10.33 -2.67 2.51
CA THR A 559 -9.46 -2.96 3.66
C THR A 559 -9.52 -1.91 4.77
N LEU A 560 -10.34 -0.86 4.61
CA LEU A 560 -10.50 0.19 5.63
C LEU A 560 -11.25 -0.27 6.89
N ASP A 561 -11.78 -1.50 6.95
CA ASP A 561 -12.62 -2.04 8.03
C ASP A 561 -12.07 -1.78 9.45
N GLY A 562 -12.53 -0.68 10.07
CA GLY A 562 -12.09 -0.21 11.39
C GLY A 562 -10.65 0.32 11.45
N ARG A 563 -9.96 0.44 10.32
CA ARG A 563 -8.58 0.92 10.20
C ARG A 563 -8.54 2.42 9.89
N SER A 564 -7.39 3.03 10.14
CA SER A 564 -7.07 4.34 9.60
C SER A 564 -6.94 4.27 8.08
N GLU A 565 -7.07 5.40 7.37
CA GLU A 565 -6.96 5.48 5.91
C GLU A 565 -5.58 5.00 5.44
N ALA A 566 -4.50 5.40 6.14
CA ALA A 566 -3.15 4.93 5.85
C ALA A 566 -3.01 3.40 6.03
N ASP A 567 -3.49 2.85 7.16
CA ASP A 567 -3.42 1.42 7.44
C ASP A 567 -4.32 0.59 6.51
N GLY A 568 -5.48 1.13 6.13
CA GLY A 568 -6.38 0.55 5.13
C GLY A 568 -5.70 0.48 3.77
N ARG A 569 -5.12 1.59 3.30
CA ARG A 569 -4.36 1.63 2.04
C ARG A 569 -3.17 0.68 2.04
N MET A 570 -2.39 0.61 3.13
CA MET A 570 -1.28 -0.33 3.24
C MET A 570 -1.74 -1.79 3.09
N ALA A 571 -2.80 -2.17 3.82
CA ALA A 571 -3.39 -3.51 3.72
C ALA A 571 -3.97 -3.81 2.33
N MET A 572 -4.47 -2.79 1.64
CA MET A 572 -4.94 -2.93 0.26
C MET A 572 -3.77 -3.29 -0.67
N LEU A 573 -2.63 -2.61 -0.54
CA LEU A 573 -1.44 -2.91 -1.35
C LEU A 573 -0.90 -4.32 -1.08
N GLU A 574 -0.88 -4.76 0.18
CA GLU A 574 -0.53 -6.15 0.54
C GLU A 574 -1.49 -7.16 -0.11
N THR A 575 -2.79 -6.84 -0.11
CA THR A 575 -3.82 -7.70 -0.72
C THR A 575 -3.63 -7.79 -2.24
N VAL A 576 -3.42 -6.67 -2.91
CA VAL A 576 -3.17 -6.61 -4.36
C VAL A 576 -1.88 -7.35 -4.73
N ALA A 577 -0.82 -7.20 -3.94
CA ALA A 577 0.44 -7.91 -4.14
C ALA A 577 0.28 -9.44 -4.12
N GLY A 578 -0.70 -9.94 -3.34
CA GLY A 578 -1.05 -11.36 -3.28
C GLY A 578 -2.01 -11.85 -4.36
N ILE A 579 -2.56 -10.97 -5.20
CA ILE A 579 -3.49 -11.32 -6.30
C ILE A 579 -2.74 -11.43 -7.63
N GLY A 580 -1.94 -10.44 -8.00
CA GLY A 580 -1.26 -10.43 -9.30
C GLY A 580 -0.79 -9.04 -9.74
N PRO A 581 -0.32 -8.90 -10.99
CA PRO A 581 0.15 -7.63 -11.52
C PRO A 581 -1.00 -6.61 -11.61
N LEU A 582 -0.71 -5.37 -11.20
CA LEU A 582 -1.65 -4.25 -11.21
C LEU A 582 -1.63 -3.53 -12.56
N GLY A 583 -2.76 -3.58 -13.28
CA GLY A 583 -2.95 -2.89 -14.57
C GLY A 583 -3.95 -1.73 -14.50
N ALA A 584 -4.02 -0.94 -15.58
CA ALA A 584 -4.96 0.18 -15.68
C ALA A 584 -6.44 -0.26 -15.62
N GLU A 585 -6.73 -1.47 -16.10
CA GLU A 585 -8.05 -2.08 -16.01
C GLU A 585 -8.09 -3.16 -14.91
N PRO A 586 -9.19 -3.25 -14.15
CA PRO A 586 -10.41 -2.46 -14.27
C PRO A 586 -10.38 -1.10 -13.55
N LEU A 587 -9.27 -0.67 -12.94
CA LEU A 587 -9.22 0.50 -12.05
C LEU A 587 -9.78 1.79 -12.67
N LEU A 588 -9.26 2.19 -13.83
CA LEU A 588 -9.69 3.41 -14.53
C LEU A 588 -11.03 3.22 -15.24
N LEU A 589 -11.31 1.98 -15.63
CA LEU A 589 -12.55 1.59 -16.28
C LEU A 589 -13.75 1.67 -15.33
N GLU A 590 -13.53 1.30 -14.07
CA GLU A 590 -14.47 1.49 -12.97
C GLU A 590 -14.85 2.96 -12.81
N ALA A 591 -13.87 3.87 -12.91
CA ALA A 591 -14.12 5.30 -12.78
C ALA A 591 -15.08 5.80 -13.88
N LEU A 592 -14.88 5.36 -15.12
CA LEU A 592 -15.74 5.72 -16.24
C LEU A 592 -17.18 5.21 -16.12
N GLU A 593 -17.38 4.01 -15.56
CA GLU A 593 -18.66 3.31 -15.67
C GLU A 593 -19.48 3.31 -14.38
N LEU A 594 -18.80 3.28 -13.24
CA LEU A 594 -19.38 3.17 -11.90
C LEU A 594 -19.05 4.38 -11.01
N GLY A 595 -18.18 5.29 -11.47
CA GLY A 595 -17.57 6.36 -10.67
C GLY A 595 -16.44 5.82 -9.79
N ALA A 596 -15.32 6.55 -9.64
CA ALA A 596 -14.13 6.06 -8.95
C ALA A 596 -14.42 5.74 -7.47
N SER A 597 -14.07 4.53 -7.03
CA SER A 597 -14.01 4.21 -5.61
C SER A 597 -12.71 4.74 -4.99
N PRO A 598 -12.66 4.97 -3.66
CA PRO A 598 -11.41 5.29 -2.98
C PRO A 598 -10.32 4.22 -3.21
N GLU A 599 -10.71 2.94 -3.30
CA GLU A 599 -9.82 1.82 -3.54
C GLU A 599 -9.18 1.90 -4.93
N SER A 600 -10.00 1.95 -5.99
CA SER A 600 -9.50 1.99 -7.36
C SER A 600 -8.78 3.30 -7.68
N ALA A 601 -9.20 4.43 -7.08
CA ALA A 601 -8.49 5.70 -7.23
C ALA A 601 -7.08 5.65 -6.63
N TRP A 602 -6.93 5.08 -5.44
CA TRP A 602 -5.60 4.95 -4.83
C TRP A 602 -4.71 3.97 -5.61
N LEU A 603 -5.23 2.82 -6.02
CA LEU A 603 -4.47 1.86 -6.83
C LEU A 603 -4.08 2.42 -8.19
N ALA A 604 -4.95 3.24 -8.81
CA ALA A 604 -4.61 3.96 -10.02
C ALA A 604 -3.46 4.93 -9.77
N GLU A 605 -3.46 5.68 -8.66
CA GLU A 605 -2.35 6.59 -8.36
C GLU A 605 -1.03 5.83 -8.13
N VAL A 606 -1.05 4.68 -7.44
CA VAL A 606 0.14 3.81 -7.28
C VAL A 606 0.70 3.39 -8.64
N LEU A 607 -0.17 2.97 -9.56
CA LEU A 607 0.25 2.57 -10.90
C LEU A 607 0.75 3.77 -11.72
N HIS A 608 0.09 4.92 -11.59
CA HIS A 608 0.48 6.16 -12.26
C HIS A 608 1.90 6.57 -11.86
N VAL A 609 2.16 6.65 -10.55
CA VAL A 609 3.49 7.00 -9.99
C VAL A 609 4.57 6.05 -10.51
N ALA A 610 4.32 4.74 -10.50
CA ALA A 610 5.30 3.77 -11.00
C ALA A 610 5.62 3.96 -12.50
N GLN A 611 4.61 4.26 -13.33
CA GLN A 611 4.80 4.48 -14.77
C GLN A 611 5.48 5.82 -15.08
N THR A 612 5.18 6.88 -14.32
CA THR A 612 5.81 8.19 -14.51
C THR A 612 7.26 8.21 -14.04
N GLU A 613 7.56 7.54 -12.92
CA GLU A 613 8.95 7.35 -12.48
C GLU A 613 9.76 6.56 -13.52
N GLU A 614 9.23 5.46 -14.09
CA GLU A 614 9.92 4.74 -15.18
C GLU A 614 10.21 5.64 -16.37
N TYR A 615 9.24 6.46 -16.76
CA TYR A 615 9.42 7.38 -17.86
C TYR A 615 10.47 8.45 -17.57
N ALA A 616 10.49 8.98 -16.35
CA ALA A 616 11.51 9.94 -15.92
C ALA A 616 12.92 9.32 -15.90
N GLU A 617 13.03 8.06 -15.48
CA GLU A 617 14.31 7.35 -15.36
C GLU A 617 14.85 6.83 -16.71
N THR A 618 13.97 6.34 -17.58
CA THR A 618 14.37 5.60 -18.80
C THR A 618 13.97 6.28 -20.11
N GLY A 619 13.02 7.22 -20.08
CA GLY A 619 12.37 7.78 -21.27
C GLY A 619 11.35 6.84 -21.93
N THR A 620 11.10 5.66 -21.36
CA THR A 620 10.17 4.66 -21.91
C THR A 620 8.74 4.97 -21.47
N LEU A 621 7.83 5.16 -22.44
CA LEU A 621 6.40 5.31 -22.15
C LEU A 621 5.78 3.96 -21.85
N MET A 622 4.94 3.91 -20.81
CA MET A 622 4.18 2.71 -20.46
C MET A 622 2.73 3.03 -20.12
N ALA A 623 1.85 2.19 -20.62
CA ALA A 623 0.44 2.16 -20.23
C ALA A 623 0.05 0.69 -20.13
N VAL A 624 0.32 0.08 -18.98
CA VAL A 624 0.13 -1.37 -18.79
C VAL A 624 -1.33 -1.70 -18.53
N SER A 625 -1.83 -2.75 -19.18
CA SER A 625 -3.19 -3.28 -18.98
C SER A 625 -3.29 -4.70 -19.53
N GLU A 626 -4.49 -5.27 -19.45
CA GLU A 626 -4.84 -6.48 -20.19
C GLU A 626 -4.88 -6.22 -21.71
N MET A 627 -4.42 -7.19 -22.51
CA MET A 627 -4.41 -7.06 -23.96
C MET A 627 -4.31 -8.40 -24.71
N PRO A 628 -4.88 -8.49 -25.93
CA PRO A 628 -4.57 -9.57 -26.86
C PRO A 628 -3.13 -9.46 -27.42
N ILE A 629 -2.52 -10.61 -27.73
CA ILE A 629 -1.17 -10.71 -28.30
C ILE A 629 -1.16 -11.66 -29.52
N GLN A 630 -0.12 -11.55 -30.36
CA GLN A 630 0.00 -12.27 -31.65
C GLN A 630 0.40 -13.75 -31.54
N ARG A 631 0.44 -14.31 -30.34
CA ARG A 631 0.92 -15.67 -30.08
C ARG A 631 0.23 -16.25 -28.86
N ASP A 632 0.26 -17.56 -28.71
CA ASP A 632 -0.21 -18.25 -27.50
C ASP A 632 0.40 -17.61 -26.22
N PRO A 633 -0.43 -17.30 -25.20
CA PRO A 633 -1.84 -17.67 -25.01
C PRO A 633 -2.88 -16.68 -25.55
N TRP A 634 -2.49 -15.80 -26.49
CA TRP A 634 -3.34 -14.85 -27.23
C TRP A 634 -3.91 -13.71 -26.41
N PHE A 635 -3.86 -13.77 -25.07
CA PHE A 635 -4.28 -12.72 -24.15
C PHE A 635 -3.43 -12.72 -22.88
N VAL A 636 -3.05 -11.54 -22.40
CA VAL A 636 -2.16 -11.36 -21.25
C VAL A 636 -2.64 -10.24 -20.33
N TYR A 637 -2.32 -10.34 -19.05
CA TYR A 637 -2.50 -9.30 -18.04
C TYR A 637 -1.13 -8.72 -17.70
N LEU A 638 -0.76 -7.61 -18.36
CA LEU A 638 0.49 -6.90 -18.10
C LEU A 638 0.25 -5.83 -17.01
N GLY A 639 1.10 -5.80 -15.99
CA GLY A 639 0.97 -4.84 -14.90
C GLY A 639 2.16 -4.78 -13.96
N LEU A 640 2.05 -3.93 -12.93
CA LEU A 640 3.07 -3.74 -11.90
C LEU A 640 2.99 -4.83 -10.83
N GLN A 641 4.11 -5.48 -10.52
CA GLN A 641 4.20 -6.40 -9.37
C GLN A 641 4.57 -5.62 -8.10
N LEU A 642 3.60 -5.41 -7.20
CA LEU A 642 3.79 -4.58 -6.01
C LEU A 642 4.77 -5.18 -4.98
N GLY A 643 4.74 -6.49 -4.77
CA GLY A 643 5.55 -7.17 -3.73
C GLY A 643 7.01 -7.43 -4.08
N ARG A 644 7.60 -6.73 -5.06
CA ARG A 644 8.98 -6.91 -5.51
C ARG A 644 9.85 -5.75 -5.03
N GLU A 645 11.07 -6.04 -4.58
CA GLU A 645 12.04 -5.04 -4.11
C GLU A 645 12.23 -3.92 -5.13
N THR A 646 12.51 -4.26 -6.39
CA THR A 646 12.58 -3.29 -7.47
C THR A 646 11.24 -3.10 -8.16
N ARG A 647 11.07 -1.99 -8.89
CA ARG A 647 9.94 -1.80 -9.80
C ARG A 647 10.02 -2.86 -10.91
N GLU A 648 9.14 -3.85 -10.84
CA GLU A 648 9.06 -4.94 -11.81
C GLU A 648 7.69 -4.98 -12.48
N TRP A 649 7.70 -5.04 -13.81
CA TRP A 649 6.52 -5.33 -14.63
C TRP A 649 6.40 -6.84 -14.80
N ALA A 650 5.19 -7.37 -14.78
CA ALA A 650 4.94 -8.80 -14.91
C ALA A 650 3.73 -9.06 -15.78
N ILE A 651 3.73 -10.25 -16.39
CA ILE A 651 2.59 -10.78 -17.13
C ILE A 651 1.99 -11.94 -16.35
N ASP A 652 0.67 -11.93 -16.20
CA ASP A 652 -0.13 -13.08 -15.82
C ASP A 652 -1.07 -13.51 -16.95
N VAL A 653 -1.53 -14.76 -16.91
CA VAL A 653 -2.39 -15.35 -17.95
C VAL A 653 -3.45 -16.26 -17.33
N VAL A 654 -4.60 -16.37 -17.98
CA VAL A 654 -5.68 -17.28 -17.52
C VAL A 654 -5.17 -18.72 -17.53
N GLY A 655 -5.33 -19.42 -16.41
CA GLY A 655 -4.84 -20.80 -16.23
C GLY A 655 -3.37 -20.90 -15.80
N GLY A 656 -2.65 -19.77 -15.76
CA GLY A 656 -1.26 -19.68 -15.33
C GLY A 656 -0.28 -20.44 -16.22
N GLY A 657 0.91 -20.70 -15.68
CA GLY A 657 1.95 -21.50 -16.32
C GLY A 657 3.32 -20.88 -16.16
N ALA A 658 4.28 -21.64 -15.62
CA ALA A 658 5.63 -21.15 -15.35
C ALA A 658 6.35 -20.62 -16.60
N ALA A 659 5.97 -21.09 -17.80
CA ALA A 659 6.51 -20.60 -19.07
C ALA A 659 6.18 -19.12 -19.34
N PHE A 660 5.00 -18.66 -18.92
CA PHE A 660 4.48 -17.31 -19.13
C PHE A 660 4.95 -16.31 -18.06
N GLN A 661 5.62 -16.80 -17.02
CA GLN A 661 6.17 -16.00 -15.93
C GLN A 661 7.68 -15.73 -16.08
N SER A 662 8.25 -16.01 -17.26
CA SER A 662 9.68 -15.83 -17.53
C SER A 662 9.98 -14.42 -18.04
N GLN A 663 11.18 -13.90 -17.71
CA GLN A 663 11.66 -12.60 -18.21
C GLN A 663 11.67 -12.54 -19.74
N ALA A 664 12.07 -13.63 -20.41
CA ALA A 664 12.05 -13.71 -21.86
C ALA A 664 10.63 -13.59 -22.46
N PHE A 665 9.62 -14.11 -21.75
CA PHE A 665 8.22 -13.95 -22.17
C PHE A 665 7.73 -12.52 -21.95
N LEU A 666 8.12 -11.89 -20.85
CA LEU A 666 7.85 -10.47 -20.60
C LEU A 666 8.44 -9.58 -21.70
N GLU A 667 9.75 -9.70 -21.98
CA GLU A 667 10.45 -8.90 -23.00
C GLU A 667 9.82 -9.04 -24.39
N GLN A 668 9.35 -10.25 -24.71
CA GLN A 668 8.72 -10.58 -25.98
C GLN A 668 7.29 -10.02 -26.15
N ASN A 669 6.61 -9.69 -25.05
CA ASN A 669 5.21 -9.27 -25.03
C ASN A 669 5.00 -7.95 -24.29
N MET A 670 6.09 -7.25 -23.94
CA MET A 670 6.02 -5.91 -23.38
C MET A 670 5.43 -4.97 -24.44
N ALA A 671 4.31 -4.34 -24.10
CA ALA A 671 3.62 -3.42 -25.01
C ALA A 671 2.90 -2.33 -24.23
N LEU A 672 2.69 -1.19 -24.89
CA LEU A 672 1.88 -0.09 -24.41
C LEU A 672 0.43 -0.31 -24.88
N SER A 673 -0.51 -0.45 -23.94
CA SER A 673 -1.92 -0.64 -24.24
C SER A 673 -2.55 0.64 -24.76
N THR A 674 -3.13 0.57 -25.96
CA THR A 674 -3.75 1.71 -26.64
C THR A 674 -4.95 2.22 -25.86
N LYS A 675 -5.80 1.34 -25.34
CA LYS A 675 -6.94 1.73 -24.49
C LYS A 675 -6.50 2.34 -23.16
N ALA A 676 -5.43 1.84 -22.54
CA ALA A 676 -4.92 2.40 -21.29
C ALA A 676 -4.43 3.84 -21.46
N ALA A 677 -3.81 4.19 -22.59
CA ALA A 677 -3.40 5.56 -22.89
C ALA A 677 -4.59 6.55 -22.86
N TYR A 678 -5.72 6.17 -23.48
CA TYR A 678 -6.94 6.99 -23.44
C TYR A 678 -7.62 6.98 -22.06
N LEU A 679 -7.58 5.87 -21.33
CA LEU A 679 -8.07 5.81 -19.94
C LEU A 679 -7.29 6.80 -19.05
N TRP A 680 -5.96 6.84 -19.16
CA TRP A 680 -5.13 7.81 -18.44
C TRP A 680 -5.47 9.25 -18.82
N ALA A 681 -5.68 9.53 -20.11
CA ALA A 681 -6.08 10.86 -20.56
C ALA A 681 -7.47 11.29 -20.04
N ALA A 682 -8.37 10.33 -19.77
CA ALA A 682 -9.69 10.61 -19.22
C ALA A 682 -9.67 10.84 -17.70
N GLU A 683 -8.92 10.03 -16.95
CA GLU A 683 -9.00 9.99 -15.49
C GLU A 683 -7.84 10.68 -14.76
N ARG A 684 -6.66 10.78 -15.40
CA ARG A 684 -5.48 11.49 -14.87
C ARG A 684 -4.83 12.34 -15.97
N PRO A 685 -5.55 13.32 -16.54
CA PRO A 685 -5.02 14.17 -17.61
C PRO A 685 -3.81 14.97 -17.12
N GLY A 686 -2.81 15.09 -17.99
CA GLY A 686 -1.54 15.76 -17.68
C GLY A 686 -0.47 15.42 -18.73
N PRO A 687 0.76 15.95 -18.59
CA PRO A 687 1.82 15.80 -19.59
C PRO A 687 2.14 14.34 -19.95
N TYR A 688 2.09 13.45 -18.96
CA TYR A 688 2.33 12.03 -19.19
C TYR A 688 1.22 11.39 -20.04
N ALA A 689 -0.04 11.65 -19.72
CA ALA A 689 -1.18 11.13 -20.49
C ALA A 689 -1.21 11.69 -21.92
N ASP A 690 -0.85 12.97 -22.10
CA ASP A 690 -0.72 13.59 -23.42
C ASP A 690 0.36 12.90 -24.26
N ALA A 691 1.51 12.56 -23.66
CA ALA A 691 2.58 11.82 -24.32
C ALA A 691 2.13 10.40 -24.72
N LEU A 692 1.40 9.70 -23.85
CA LEU A 692 0.81 8.38 -24.16
C LEU A 692 -0.15 8.45 -25.35
N VAL A 693 -1.09 9.40 -25.35
CA VAL A 693 -2.06 9.56 -26.45
C VAL A 693 -1.36 9.94 -27.75
N ALA A 694 -0.37 10.83 -27.71
CA ALA A 694 0.42 11.19 -28.90
C ALA A 694 1.15 9.97 -29.49
N TRP A 695 1.79 9.17 -28.64
CA TRP A 695 2.47 7.93 -29.04
C TRP A 695 1.51 6.96 -29.74
N VAL A 696 0.33 6.75 -29.15
CA VAL A 696 -0.70 5.85 -29.67
C VAL A 696 -1.30 6.38 -30.97
N ARG A 697 -1.55 7.69 -31.10
CA ARG A 697 -2.07 8.28 -32.35
C ARG A 697 -1.11 8.09 -33.52
N ASP A 698 0.19 8.17 -33.28
CA ASP A 698 1.20 8.01 -34.32
C ASP A 698 1.32 6.55 -34.81
N ARG A 699 1.12 5.58 -33.91
CA ARG A 699 1.46 4.16 -34.16
C ARG A 699 0.26 3.22 -34.26
N ALA A 700 -0.78 3.41 -33.46
CA ALA A 700 -1.85 2.44 -33.29
C ALA A 700 -3.05 2.65 -34.23
N ARG A 701 -3.08 3.73 -35.03
CA ARG A 701 -4.19 3.99 -35.96
C ARG A 701 -4.13 3.02 -37.13
N LEU A 702 -5.19 2.24 -37.32
CA LEU A 702 -5.33 1.31 -38.44
C LEU A 702 -6.29 1.88 -39.50
N SER A 703 -6.49 1.12 -40.60
CA SER A 703 -7.48 1.47 -41.63
C SER A 703 -8.92 1.45 -41.10
N VAL A 704 -9.17 0.66 -40.07
CA VAL A 704 -10.42 0.56 -39.31
C VAL A 704 -10.06 0.33 -37.85
N GLY A 705 -10.51 1.23 -36.96
CA GLY A 705 -10.22 1.13 -35.52
C GLY A 705 -8.75 1.38 -35.15
N PHE A 706 -8.44 1.04 -33.91
CA PHE A 706 -7.09 1.07 -33.34
C PHE A 706 -6.54 -0.34 -33.12
N ALA A 707 -5.23 -0.48 -33.23
CA ALA A 707 -4.52 -1.64 -32.72
C ALA A 707 -4.66 -1.71 -31.20
N SER A 708 -4.68 -2.92 -30.64
CA SER A 708 -4.86 -3.13 -29.18
C SER A 708 -3.69 -2.59 -28.36
N ASN A 709 -2.48 -2.71 -28.92
CA ASN A 709 -1.24 -2.31 -28.30
C ASN A 709 -0.20 -1.93 -29.36
N VAL A 710 0.84 -1.22 -28.91
CA VAL A 710 2.02 -0.85 -29.69
C VAL A 710 3.27 -1.14 -28.88
N SER A 711 4.39 -1.40 -29.56
CA SER A 711 5.68 -1.51 -28.90
C SER A 711 6.04 -0.21 -28.15
N PRO A 712 6.64 -0.28 -26.96
CA PRO A 712 7.27 0.88 -26.33
C PRO A 712 8.57 1.28 -27.04
N ASP A 713 9.19 0.37 -27.81
CA ASP A 713 10.32 0.67 -28.67
C ASP A 713 9.85 1.48 -29.91
N PRO A 714 10.45 2.66 -30.20
CA PRO A 714 10.14 3.45 -31.40
C PRO A 714 10.21 2.69 -32.72
N ASP A 715 11.08 1.69 -32.83
CA ASP A 715 11.31 0.88 -34.02
C ASP A 715 10.51 -0.44 -34.01
N GLY A 716 9.67 -0.65 -32.98
CA GLY A 716 8.91 -1.87 -32.79
C GLY A 716 7.66 -1.97 -33.67
N GLU A 717 7.19 -3.21 -33.87
CA GLU A 717 6.03 -3.49 -34.71
C GLU A 717 4.70 -3.14 -34.02
N VAL A 718 3.70 -2.83 -34.84
CA VAL A 718 2.31 -2.58 -34.42
C VAL A 718 1.51 -3.86 -34.60
N ALA A 719 0.61 -4.16 -33.66
CA ALA A 719 -0.27 -5.31 -33.80
C ALA A 719 -1.13 -5.21 -35.08
N PRO A 720 -1.15 -6.23 -35.95
CA PRO A 720 -1.88 -6.20 -37.22
C PRO A 720 -3.39 -6.46 -37.06
N PHE A 721 -3.91 -6.36 -35.84
CA PHE A 721 -5.31 -6.63 -35.52
C PHE A 721 -5.91 -5.51 -34.68
N THR A 722 -7.23 -5.40 -34.75
CA THR A 722 -8.04 -4.50 -33.95
C THR A 722 -9.05 -5.32 -33.16
N ASP A 723 -9.42 -4.87 -31.97
CA ASP A 723 -10.33 -5.59 -31.08
C ASP A 723 -11.46 -4.71 -30.55
N LEU A 724 -12.54 -5.38 -30.16
CA LEU A 724 -13.75 -4.75 -29.68
C LEU A 724 -13.50 -3.93 -28.41
N ASN A 725 -12.80 -4.52 -27.44
CA ASN A 725 -12.62 -3.95 -26.12
C ASN A 725 -11.80 -2.64 -26.19
N THR A 726 -10.72 -2.62 -26.99
CA THR A 726 -9.90 -1.42 -27.20
C THR A 726 -10.71 -0.28 -27.80
N ASN A 727 -11.41 -0.51 -28.92
CA ASN A 727 -12.18 0.55 -29.57
C ASN A 727 -13.35 1.03 -28.71
N ALA A 728 -14.00 0.12 -27.98
CA ALA A 728 -15.06 0.49 -27.03
C ALA A 728 -14.54 1.42 -25.93
N ILE A 729 -13.42 1.09 -25.30
CA ILE A 729 -12.88 1.86 -24.19
C ILE A 729 -12.34 3.21 -24.67
N ILE A 730 -11.72 3.28 -25.84
CA ILE A 730 -11.33 4.55 -26.47
C ILE A 730 -12.54 5.48 -26.64
N LEU A 731 -13.67 4.95 -27.14
CA LEU A 731 -14.90 5.74 -27.27
C LEU A 731 -15.41 6.25 -25.92
N GLN A 732 -15.40 5.41 -24.89
CA GLN A 732 -15.82 5.80 -23.54
C GLN A 732 -14.93 6.88 -22.94
N ALA A 733 -13.61 6.69 -23.03
CA ALA A 733 -12.62 7.66 -22.56
C ALA A 733 -12.77 9.00 -23.28
N ILE A 734 -12.97 8.99 -24.61
CA ILE A 734 -13.18 10.22 -25.37
C ILE A 734 -14.51 10.90 -24.99
N ALA A 735 -15.59 10.13 -24.80
CA ALA A 735 -16.85 10.67 -24.31
C ALA A 735 -16.68 11.38 -22.97
N ARG A 736 -15.90 10.79 -22.05
CA ARG A 736 -15.53 11.40 -20.77
C ARG A 736 -14.72 12.69 -20.94
N ILE A 737 -13.68 12.66 -21.78
CA ILE A 737 -12.78 13.79 -22.05
C ILE A 737 -13.54 14.98 -22.66
N VAL A 738 -14.41 14.73 -23.65
CA VAL A 738 -15.08 15.77 -24.43
C VAL A 738 -16.33 16.30 -23.75
N LEU A 739 -17.08 15.45 -23.06
CA LEU A 739 -18.37 15.81 -22.45
C LEU A 739 -18.25 16.15 -20.96
N GLY A 740 -17.16 15.77 -20.29
CA GLY A 740 -16.97 15.94 -18.84
C GLY A 740 -17.71 14.91 -17.99
N ASP A 741 -17.86 15.19 -16.70
CA ASP A 741 -18.62 14.36 -15.76
C ASP A 741 -20.12 14.55 -15.97
N ASP A 742 -20.64 13.86 -16.98
CA ASP A 742 -22.09 13.68 -17.19
C ASP A 742 -22.55 12.31 -16.68
N SER A 743 -21.75 11.65 -15.83
CA SER A 743 -22.28 10.53 -15.06
C SER A 743 -23.35 11.11 -14.15
N GLY A 744 -24.62 10.79 -14.39
CA GLY A 744 -25.72 11.05 -13.46
C GLY A 744 -25.56 10.33 -12.10
N ALA A 745 -24.33 10.01 -11.69
CA ALA A 745 -23.93 9.59 -10.37
C ALA A 745 -23.85 10.82 -9.46
N ALA A 746 -25.01 11.42 -9.18
CA ALA A 746 -25.17 11.97 -7.84
C ALA A 746 -24.89 10.80 -6.86
N PRO A 747 -24.10 10.99 -5.79
CA PRO A 747 -24.09 10.04 -4.70
C PRO A 747 -25.52 10.03 -4.15
N HIS A 748 -26.30 9.01 -4.51
CA HIS A 748 -27.55 8.76 -3.81
C HIS A 748 -27.16 8.36 -2.38
N PRO A 749 -27.74 9.01 -1.36
CA PRO A 749 -27.42 8.76 0.04
C PRO A 749 -27.68 7.31 0.46
#